data_AF-A0A7S3DSH7-F1
#
_entry.id   AF-A0A7S3DSH7-F1
#
_cell.length_a   1.000
_cell.length_b   1.000
_cell.length_c   1.000
_cell.angle_alpha   90.00
_cell.angle_beta   90.00
_cell.angle_gamma   90.00
#
_symmetry.space_group_name_H-M   'P 1'
#
loop_
_entity.id
_entity.type
_entity.pdbx_description
1 polymer ?
#
loop_
_entity_poly.entity_id
_entity_poly.type
_entity_poly.pdbx_seq_one_letter_code
_entity_poly.pdbx_strand_id
1 'polypeptide(L)'
;WLTPQQSASNETTTGAAETIYRGWLMTTNDDFSISSASTITYADGLRHNLKEGWYEFKCNCEVQDSEEHSETRPLADWLGELAHDRRQPVAYVAAIRAYLASPQGGNLPRRLLKTSPLETFAQAVANLYARMVAGDTAIDILQEMKNKEGAFGSHGFATPCQSLADCPVSPRELSLQTPLHYRPHHTIPSHSHLMTTQNRVSAADMWSVVVSEVASVETIDLHTHLLPPTHGPLCLWGIDELLTYHYLVAEYFMTAPASVTPPEFYNLPKPKQAEMIWQALFVDRSPISEACRGVVTTLVAFGLQEQVRRRDLSGIRAFYKSYQDRGTEGAAEFSDLVFSTSGVQYNIMTNIPFNSTEAQYWRGPNKTDYDSKHFKSAVRVDPLLAGDRETVEFALKSAGYDVTLEGARQYLRDWCDTMKPEYVMASTPHDFVVPSDEALPKPSKINTAALAEPGAFATVAKSQNAMESSCDGTQDDLPSVINEHSDFLSQVLMQVCEERDLPLALKIGAHRAVNPELKTAGDGVVAFADMSVLSRLCSRFPKVRFLATFLSRNNQHEACVLASKFRNLHIYGCWWFCNNPSMIQEITTMRVEMLGTAFTCQHSDARVMDQLVYKWSHSRCIIAQVLSAEYEKLAVSGWQPSRHEIRRDVARLFGRSYKEFMD
;
A
#
# COMPACT_ATOMS: atom_id res chain seq x y z
N TRP A 1 -1.30 13.02 34.63
CA TRP A 1 -1.02 12.80 36.08
C TRP A 1 -2.33 12.66 36.83
N LEU A 2 -2.41 11.86 37.88
CA LEU A 2 -3.63 11.70 38.69
C LEU A 2 -3.32 12.04 40.16
N THR A 3 -4.20 12.80 40.81
CA THR A 3 -4.11 13.13 42.24
C THR A 3 -5.47 12.92 42.92
N PRO A 4 -5.57 12.13 44.00
CA PRO A 4 -6.81 12.01 44.77
C PRO A 4 -7.17 13.37 45.39
N GLN A 5 -8.44 13.77 45.28
CA GLN A 5 -8.96 14.82 46.15
C GLN A 5 -9.25 14.18 47.51
N GLN A 6 -8.64 14.69 48.58
CA GLN A 6 -9.13 14.40 49.92
C GLN A 6 -10.60 14.81 49.96
N SER A 7 -11.48 13.85 50.18
CA SER A 7 -12.91 14.10 50.31
C SER A 7 -13.11 15.04 51.49
N ALA A 8 -13.53 16.28 51.22
CA ALA A 8 -14.22 17.05 52.24
C ALA A 8 -15.48 16.23 52.59
N SER A 9 -15.50 15.70 53.79
CA SER A 9 -16.59 14.89 54.35
C SER A 9 -17.91 15.66 54.26
N ASN A 10 -18.73 15.35 53.27
CA ASN A 10 -20.15 15.65 53.31
C ASN A 10 -20.89 14.34 53.59
N GLU A 11 -21.17 14.14 54.88
CA GLU A 11 -22.06 13.10 55.38
C GLU A 11 -23.45 13.28 54.78
N THR A 12 -23.80 12.48 53.76
CA THR A 12 -25.19 12.12 53.49
C THR A 12 -25.27 10.67 53.01
N THR A 13 -25.50 9.81 53.99
CA THR A 13 -26.28 8.55 53.98
C THR A 13 -26.30 7.67 52.72
N THR A 14 -25.73 6.47 52.91
CA THR A 14 -25.90 5.20 52.16
C THR A 14 -25.13 5.05 50.84
N GLY A 15 -23.89 4.58 50.93
CA GLY A 15 -23.11 4.10 49.79
C GLY A 15 -21.61 4.25 50.03
N ALA A 16 -20.80 3.33 49.51
CA ALA A 16 -19.34 3.37 49.60
C ALA A 16 -18.79 4.77 49.29
N ALA A 17 -17.76 5.21 50.03
CA ALA A 17 -17.18 6.55 49.87
C ALA A 17 -16.77 6.79 48.40
N GLU A 18 -17.55 7.61 47.69
CA GLU A 18 -17.28 8.01 46.32
C GLU A 18 -15.98 8.81 46.29
N THR A 19 -14.90 8.22 45.81
CA THR A 19 -13.61 8.92 45.74
C THR A 19 -13.52 9.65 44.40
N ILE A 20 -13.52 10.98 44.44
CA ILE A 20 -13.33 11.85 43.28
C ILE A 20 -11.84 12.06 43.04
N TYR A 21 -11.37 11.78 41.83
CA TYR A 21 -9.98 11.92 41.42
C TYR A 21 -9.82 13.06 40.42
N ARG A 22 -8.70 13.79 40.48
CA ARG A 22 -8.35 14.83 39.51
C ARG A 22 -7.27 14.33 38.55
N GLY A 23 -7.59 14.35 37.26
CA GLY A 23 -6.65 14.07 36.17
C GLY A 23 -6.11 15.35 35.53
N TRP A 24 -4.81 15.34 35.19
CA TRP A 24 -4.09 16.45 34.57
C TRP A 24 -3.67 16.10 33.14
N LEU A 25 -3.99 17.00 32.21
CA LEU A 25 -3.72 16.98 30.77
C LEU A 25 -2.31 17.54 30.49
N MET A 26 -1.60 16.94 29.53
CA MET A 26 -0.32 17.47 29.03
C MET A 26 -0.63 18.40 27.86
N THR A 27 -0.55 19.72 28.09
CA THR A 27 -0.76 20.73 27.04
C THR A 27 0.56 20.98 26.29
N THR A 28 0.64 20.59 25.02
CA THR A 28 1.68 21.07 24.10
C THR A 28 1.08 22.22 23.29
N ASN A 29 1.20 23.44 23.83
CA ASN A 29 0.90 24.79 23.33
C ASN A 29 -0.05 25.03 22.11
N ASP A 30 -0.99 25.94 22.39
CA ASP A 30 -1.52 27.07 21.59
C ASP A 30 -2.61 26.93 20.50
N ASP A 31 -3.10 25.75 20.12
CA ASP A 31 -4.20 25.67 19.12
C ASP A 31 -5.63 25.73 19.68
N PHE A 32 -5.80 25.75 21.01
CA PHE A 32 -7.12 25.86 21.63
C PHE A 32 -7.42 27.31 22.03
N SER A 33 -8.18 28.03 21.20
CA SER A 33 -8.76 29.33 21.57
C SER A 33 -9.94 29.18 22.56
N ILE A 34 -9.67 28.61 23.75
CA ILE A 34 -10.67 28.46 24.81
C ILE A 34 -10.88 29.83 25.47
N SER A 35 -12.03 30.45 25.18
CA SER A 35 -12.33 31.85 25.51
C SER A 35 -12.81 32.12 26.94
N SER A 36 -12.83 31.13 27.86
CA SER A 36 -13.13 31.41 29.27
C SER A 36 -12.29 30.59 30.25
N ALA A 37 -11.72 31.26 31.24
CA ALA A 37 -10.91 30.69 32.32
C ALA A 37 -11.78 30.15 33.48
N SER A 38 -12.95 29.58 33.17
CA SER A 38 -13.90 29.12 34.19
C SER A 38 -13.80 27.60 34.38
N THR A 39 -13.77 27.17 35.65
CA THR A 39 -13.95 25.76 36.00
C THR A 39 -15.41 25.40 35.75
N ILE A 40 -15.65 24.45 34.86
CA ILE A 40 -17.00 24.03 34.47
C ILE A 40 -17.37 22.81 35.30
N THR A 41 -18.56 22.85 35.90
CA THR A 41 -19.12 21.76 36.70
C THR A 41 -20.14 21.00 35.84
N TYR A 42 -19.95 19.70 35.69
CA TYR A 42 -20.89 18.79 35.06
C TYR A 42 -22.17 18.64 35.90
N ALA A 43 -23.22 18.11 35.29
CA ALA A 43 -24.51 17.92 35.96
C ALA A 43 -24.46 16.92 37.14
N ASP A 44 -23.44 16.07 37.20
CA ASP A 44 -23.17 15.11 38.26
C ASP A 44 -22.27 15.65 39.38
N GLY A 45 -21.95 16.95 39.34
CA GLY A 45 -21.13 17.65 40.34
C GLY A 45 -19.62 17.54 40.14
N LEU A 46 -19.14 16.78 39.14
CA LEU A 46 -17.72 16.73 38.79
C LEU A 46 -17.28 18.01 38.07
N ARG A 47 -16.00 18.36 38.12
CA ARG A 47 -15.50 19.62 37.54
C ARG A 47 -14.33 19.42 36.58
N HIS A 48 -14.14 20.37 35.67
CA HIS A 48 -12.91 20.46 34.89
C HIS A 48 -12.49 21.91 34.64
N ASN A 49 -11.22 22.12 34.35
CA ASN A 49 -10.67 23.39 33.89
C ASN A 49 -9.60 23.11 32.85
N LEU A 50 -9.97 23.26 31.58
CA LEU A 50 -9.07 22.90 30.47
C LEU A 50 -7.90 23.88 30.30
N LYS A 51 -8.09 25.16 30.65
CA LYS A 51 -7.00 26.14 30.60
C LYS A 51 -5.90 25.79 31.60
N GLU A 52 -6.30 25.35 32.78
CA GLU A 52 -5.39 24.84 33.82
C GLU A 52 -5.04 23.35 33.62
N GLY A 53 -5.53 22.75 32.52
CA GLY A 53 -5.20 21.39 32.11
C GLY A 53 -5.67 20.29 33.06
N TRP A 54 -6.86 20.34 33.66
CA TRP A 54 -7.35 19.26 34.53
C TRP A 54 -8.86 18.97 34.45
N TYR A 55 -9.27 17.77 34.91
CA TYR A 55 -10.66 17.30 35.02
C TYR A 55 -10.87 16.33 36.21
N GLU A 56 -12.11 16.13 36.67
CA GLU A 56 -12.50 15.24 37.79
C GLU A 56 -13.32 14.03 37.30
N PHE A 57 -13.14 12.87 37.95
CA PHE A 57 -13.91 11.64 37.71
C PHE A 57 -14.09 10.80 38.99
N LYS A 58 -15.07 9.89 39.02
CA LYS A 58 -15.32 8.96 40.16
C LYS A 58 -14.77 7.56 39.86
N CYS A 59 -14.14 6.91 40.84
CA CYS A 59 -13.71 5.52 40.69
C CYS A 59 -13.69 4.79 42.03
N ASN A 60 -14.24 3.57 42.08
CA ASN A 60 -14.34 2.76 43.30
C ASN A 60 -13.69 1.36 43.12
N CYS A 61 -12.83 1.18 42.11
CA CYS A 61 -12.26 -0.13 41.78
C CYS A 61 -11.08 -0.49 42.69
N GLU A 62 -11.05 -1.75 43.16
CA GLU A 62 -9.90 -2.37 43.84
C GLU A 62 -9.24 -3.42 42.94
N VAL A 63 -7.91 -3.48 42.94
CA VAL A 63 -7.08 -4.35 42.09
C VAL A 63 -6.24 -5.27 42.98
N GLN A 64 -6.19 -6.55 42.63
CA GLN A 64 -5.50 -7.59 43.38
C GLN A 64 -4.09 -7.81 42.81
N ASP A 65 -3.07 -7.77 43.66
CA ASP A 65 -1.66 -7.79 43.27
C ASP A 65 -1.13 -9.22 43.07
N SER A 66 -1.32 -9.77 41.85
CA SER A 66 -0.85 -11.09 41.40
C SER A 66 -1.42 -12.32 42.14
N GLU A 67 -1.31 -13.51 41.53
CA GLU A 67 -1.90 -14.76 42.07
C GLU A 67 -1.26 -15.25 43.38
N GLU A 68 -0.14 -14.67 43.83
CA GLU A 68 0.55 -15.10 45.06
C GLU A 68 0.28 -14.23 46.30
N HIS A 69 -0.32 -13.04 46.19
CA HIS A 69 -0.58 -12.17 47.35
C HIS A 69 -2.04 -11.70 47.41
N SER A 70 -2.67 -11.79 48.59
CA SER A 70 -4.12 -11.58 48.76
C SER A 70 -4.53 -10.14 49.10
N GLU A 71 -3.66 -9.14 48.91
CA GLU A 71 -4.01 -7.76 49.19
C GLU A 71 -4.61 -7.07 47.96
N THR A 72 -5.79 -6.49 48.14
CA THR A 72 -6.45 -5.60 47.18
C THR A 72 -6.12 -4.16 47.53
N ARG A 73 -5.71 -3.36 46.54
CA ARG A 73 -5.47 -1.92 46.70
C ARG A 73 -6.24 -1.09 45.67
N PRO A 74 -6.59 0.18 45.95
CA PRO A 74 -7.35 1.01 45.02
C PRO A 74 -6.63 1.16 43.67
N LEU A 75 -7.41 1.11 42.58
CA LEU A 75 -6.89 1.22 41.20
C LEU A 75 -6.03 2.48 41.00
N ALA A 76 -6.35 3.58 41.67
CA ALA A 76 -5.61 4.83 41.56
C ALA A 76 -4.19 4.77 42.14
N ASP A 77 -3.97 4.00 43.21
CA ASP A 77 -2.65 3.86 43.84
C ASP A 77 -1.71 3.03 42.96
N TRP A 78 -2.25 1.99 42.32
CA TRP A 78 -1.56 1.19 41.30
C TRP A 78 -1.14 2.03 40.07
N LEU A 79 -2.01 2.95 39.63
CA LEU A 79 -1.76 3.82 38.48
C LEU A 79 -0.74 4.93 38.75
N GLY A 80 -0.53 5.29 40.02
CA GLY A 80 0.49 6.27 40.43
C GLY A 80 1.93 5.74 40.26
N GLU A 81 2.14 4.43 40.39
CA GLU A 81 3.46 3.77 40.31
C GLU A 81 3.91 3.48 38.86
N LEU A 82 2.95 3.42 37.94
CA LEU A 82 3.09 2.99 36.55
C LEU A 82 3.48 4.12 35.57
N ALA A 83 3.96 5.27 36.06
CA ALA A 83 4.15 6.48 35.25
C ALA A 83 5.35 6.49 34.26
N HIS A 84 5.86 5.33 33.80
CA HIS A 84 7.11 5.23 33.04
C HIS A 84 7.10 4.47 31.70
N ASP A 85 5.95 4.12 31.11
CA ASP A 85 5.95 3.57 29.75
C ASP A 85 4.80 4.12 28.87
N ARG A 86 5.08 4.37 27.58
CA ARG A 86 4.19 5.07 26.64
C ARG A 86 3.94 4.23 25.38
N ARG A 87 2.86 3.43 25.39
CA ARG A 87 2.19 2.91 24.17
C ARG A 87 0.68 2.77 24.42
N GLN A 88 -0.15 3.09 23.43
CA GLN A 88 -1.61 2.93 23.50
C GLN A 88 -2.12 1.98 22.40
N PRO A 89 -2.84 0.90 22.74
CA PRO A 89 -3.68 0.11 21.84
C PRO A 89 -5.07 0.74 21.62
N VAL A 90 -5.89 0.09 20.80
CA VAL A 90 -7.12 0.67 20.27
C VAL A 90 -8.37 -0.20 20.63
N ALA A 91 -8.31 -0.96 21.73
CA ALA A 91 -9.39 -1.86 22.16
C ALA A 91 -10.46 -1.20 23.08
N TYR A 92 -10.52 0.13 23.18
CA TYR A 92 -11.05 0.78 24.39
C TYR A 92 -12.51 1.27 24.33
N VAL A 93 -13.19 1.24 23.18
CA VAL A 93 -14.59 1.70 23.11
C VAL A 93 -15.56 0.79 23.86
N ALA A 94 -15.29 -0.52 23.91
CA ALA A 94 -16.10 -1.47 24.67
C ALA A 94 -15.93 -1.29 26.20
N ALA A 95 -14.70 -1.00 26.66
CA ALA A 95 -14.40 -0.75 28.06
C ALA A 95 -14.97 0.60 28.54
N ILE A 96 -14.90 1.61 27.68
CA ILE A 96 -15.50 2.94 27.89
C ILE A 96 -17.04 2.85 27.92
N ARG A 97 -17.67 2.10 27.00
CA ARG A 97 -19.11 1.85 27.04
C ARG A 97 -19.56 1.12 28.30
N ALA A 98 -18.82 0.09 28.74
CA ALA A 98 -19.12 -0.63 29.98
C ALA A 98 -18.95 0.22 31.24
N TYR A 99 -17.95 1.11 31.25
CA TYR A 99 -17.69 2.06 32.34
C TYR A 99 -18.80 3.13 32.44
N LEU A 100 -19.19 3.74 31.31
CA LEU A 100 -20.22 4.77 31.22
C LEU A 100 -21.65 4.24 31.41
N ALA A 101 -21.89 2.95 31.13
CA ALA A 101 -23.19 2.30 31.34
C ALA A 101 -23.46 1.90 32.80
N SER A 102 -22.46 2.01 33.71
CA SER A 102 -22.62 1.71 35.13
C SER A 102 -23.08 2.97 35.90
N PRO A 103 -24.18 2.91 36.68
CA PRO A 103 -24.67 4.06 37.46
C PRO A 103 -23.67 4.65 38.46
N GLN A 104 -22.62 3.90 38.82
CA GLN A 104 -21.57 4.31 39.75
C GLN A 104 -20.18 4.42 39.08
N GLY A 105 -20.10 4.23 37.76
CA GLY A 105 -18.84 3.98 37.04
C GLY A 105 -18.20 2.64 37.44
N GLY A 106 -17.39 2.03 36.57
CA GLY A 106 -16.39 1.06 37.04
C GLY A 106 -16.73 -0.44 37.13
N ASN A 107 -17.81 -0.98 36.57
CA ASN A 107 -18.02 -2.44 36.59
C ASN A 107 -17.40 -3.15 35.37
N LEU A 108 -16.06 -3.16 35.31
CA LEU A 108 -15.32 -3.94 34.30
C LEU A 108 -15.29 -5.43 34.71
N PRO A 109 -15.76 -6.37 33.87
CA PRO A 109 -15.72 -7.79 34.20
C PRO A 109 -14.30 -8.27 34.48
N ARG A 110 -14.15 -9.08 35.55
CA ARG A 110 -12.90 -9.71 36.03
C ARG A 110 -12.06 -10.42 34.94
N ARG A 111 -12.64 -10.74 33.79
CA ARG A 111 -11.97 -11.36 32.63
C ARG A 111 -11.07 -10.40 31.83
N LEU A 112 -11.25 -9.08 31.94
CA LEU A 112 -10.46 -8.06 31.22
C LEU A 112 -9.11 -7.72 31.88
N LEU A 113 -8.87 -8.21 33.10
CA LEU A 113 -7.74 -7.79 33.95
C LEU A 113 -6.53 -8.74 33.92
N LYS A 114 -6.44 -9.65 32.93
CA LYS A 114 -5.46 -10.75 33.00
C LYS A 114 -4.04 -10.47 32.49
N THR A 115 -3.74 -9.39 31.76
CA THR A 115 -2.35 -9.08 31.32
C THR A 115 -2.14 -7.63 30.88
N SER A 116 -1.37 -6.84 31.64
CA SER A 116 -0.91 -5.45 31.40
C SER A 116 -1.82 -4.43 30.64
N PRO A 117 -3.16 -4.37 30.78
CA PRO A 117 -4.00 -3.46 29.98
C PRO A 117 -4.61 -2.32 30.83
N LEU A 118 -4.28 -2.25 32.12
CA LEU A 118 -4.96 -1.46 33.13
C LEU A 118 -4.39 -0.03 33.22
N GLU A 119 -3.07 0.05 33.10
CA GLU A 119 -2.28 1.26 32.87
C GLU A 119 -2.77 2.01 31.63
N THR A 120 -3.06 1.26 30.57
CA THR A 120 -3.56 1.78 29.32
C THR A 120 -5.05 2.11 29.36
N PHE A 121 -5.83 1.39 30.18
CA PHE A 121 -7.23 1.69 30.45
C PHE A 121 -7.39 3.05 31.16
N ALA A 122 -6.55 3.36 32.16
CA ALA A 122 -6.55 4.65 32.83
C ALA A 122 -6.21 5.81 31.87
N GLN A 123 -5.26 5.58 30.97
CA GLN A 123 -4.91 6.53 29.92
C GLN A 123 -6.05 6.75 28.91
N ALA A 124 -6.83 5.71 28.62
CA ALA A 124 -7.97 5.75 27.71
C ALA A 124 -9.17 6.51 28.31
N VAL A 125 -9.47 6.32 29.60
CA VAL A 125 -10.51 7.09 30.32
C VAL A 125 -10.11 8.57 30.43
N ALA A 126 -8.83 8.84 30.66
CA ALA A 126 -8.30 10.20 30.69
C ALA A 126 -8.41 10.93 29.34
N ASN A 127 -8.05 10.23 28.25
CA ASN A 127 -8.17 10.75 26.90
C ASN A 127 -9.62 10.90 26.45
N LEU A 128 -10.52 10.01 26.88
CA LEU A 128 -11.95 10.13 26.62
C LEU A 128 -12.52 11.40 27.23
N TYR A 129 -12.26 11.67 28.52
CA TYR A 129 -12.73 12.89 29.15
C TYR A 129 -12.12 14.15 28.51
N ALA A 130 -10.83 14.13 28.18
CA ALA A 130 -10.19 15.23 27.45
C ALA A 130 -10.85 15.51 26.08
N ARG A 131 -11.23 14.45 25.37
CA ARG A 131 -11.84 14.53 24.02
C ARG A 131 -13.35 14.80 24.06
N MET A 132 -14.05 14.39 25.12
CA MET A 132 -15.44 14.79 25.39
C MET A 132 -15.58 16.31 25.57
N VAL A 133 -14.55 16.98 26.08
CA VAL A 133 -14.53 18.44 26.17
C VAL A 133 -14.05 19.11 24.86
N ALA A 134 -13.41 18.36 23.95
CA ALA A 134 -12.89 18.87 22.67
C ALA A 134 -13.81 18.62 21.43
N GLY A 135 -14.87 17.81 21.52
CA GLY A 135 -16.06 17.94 20.66
C GLY A 135 -16.35 16.90 19.57
N ASP A 136 -15.40 16.09 19.07
CA ASP A 136 -15.58 15.53 17.71
C ASP A 136 -16.02 14.05 17.59
N THR A 137 -16.53 13.42 18.65
CA THR A 137 -17.11 12.05 18.53
C THR A 137 -18.07 11.72 19.68
N ALA A 138 -17.94 12.41 20.81
CA ALA A 138 -18.87 12.29 21.93
C ALA A 138 -20.21 12.97 21.64
N ILE A 139 -20.23 14.00 20.78
CA ILE A 139 -21.46 14.67 20.37
C ILE A 139 -22.37 13.71 19.61
N ASP A 140 -21.81 12.83 18.78
CA ASP A 140 -22.59 11.83 18.02
C ASP A 140 -23.19 10.77 18.93
N ILE A 141 -22.44 10.31 19.94
CA ILE A 141 -22.95 9.38 20.96
C ILE A 141 -24.02 10.09 21.81
N LEU A 142 -23.79 11.33 22.23
CA LEU A 142 -24.76 12.12 22.98
C LEU A 142 -25.99 12.47 22.12
N GLN A 143 -25.84 12.61 20.80
CA GLN A 143 -26.94 12.82 19.86
C GLN A 143 -27.71 11.53 19.59
N GLU A 144 -27.06 10.37 19.47
CA GLU A 144 -27.70 9.06 19.42
C GLU A 144 -28.52 8.83 20.71
N MET A 145 -27.95 9.15 21.88
CA MET A 145 -28.61 9.08 23.18
C MET A 145 -29.75 10.09 23.34
N LYS A 146 -29.62 11.30 22.77
CA LYS A 146 -30.63 12.37 22.83
C LYS A 146 -31.77 12.15 21.85
N ASN A 147 -31.47 11.70 20.63
CA ASN A 147 -32.41 11.46 19.55
C ASN A 147 -33.10 10.09 19.68
N LYS A 148 -32.64 9.24 20.62
CA LYS A 148 -33.11 7.87 20.85
C LYS A 148 -32.95 7.04 19.58
N GLU A 149 -31.73 6.99 19.07
CA GLU A 149 -31.38 6.21 17.88
C GLU A 149 -30.46 5.04 18.27
N GLY A 150 -30.27 4.08 17.37
CA GLY A 150 -29.34 2.96 17.57
C GLY A 150 -29.58 2.15 18.85
N ALA A 151 -28.55 1.99 19.66
CA ALA A 151 -28.62 1.16 20.88
C ALA A 151 -29.54 1.76 21.97
N PHE A 152 -29.95 3.02 21.83
CA PHE A 152 -30.74 3.77 22.81
C PHE A 152 -32.16 4.11 22.32
N GLY A 153 -32.63 3.36 21.30
CA GLY A 153 -33.84 3.58 20.49
C GLY A 153 -35.16 3.84 21.20
N SER A 154 -35.31 3.38 22.45
CA SER A 154 -36.58 3.45 23.20
C SER A 154 -36.58 4.53 24.28
N HIS A 155 -35.48 4.67 25.01
CA HIS A 155 -35.45 5.46 26.25
C HIS A 155 -34.23 6.39 26.40
N GLY A 156 -33.34 6.48 25.40
CA GLY A 156 -32.16 7.35 25.50
C GLY A 156 -31.31 6.99 26.71
N PHE A 157 -31.02 7.96 27.58
CA PHE A 157 -30.31 7.79 28.85
C PHE A 157 -30.92 6.78 29.83
N ALA A 158 -32.20 6.43 29.68
CA ALA A 158 -32.89 5.48 30.57
C ALA A 158 -32.99 4.07 29.97
N THR A 159 -32.21 3.76 28.94
CA THR A 159 -32.22 2.43 28.29
C THR A 159 -31.65 1.37 29.25
N PRO A 160 -32.41 0.31 29.60
CA PRO A 160 -31.93 -0.73 30.52
C PRO A 160 -30.71 -1.48 29.98
N CYS A 161 -29.73 -1.78 30.84
CA CYS A 161 -28.48 -2.45 30.46
C CYS A 161 -28.69 -3.80 29.76
N GLN A 162 -29.78 -4.51 30.07
CA GLN A 162 -30.14 -5.78 29.46
C GLN A 162 -30.50 -5.62 27.97
N SER A 163 -31.13 -4.51 27.58
CA SER A 163 -31.45 -4.19 26.18
C SER A 163 -30.23 -3.77 25.35
N LEU A 164 -29.16 -3.32 26.01
CA LEU A 164 -27.87 -2.98 25.37
C LEU A 164 -26.99 -4.22 25.16
N ALA A 165 -27.17 -5.24 26.00
CA ALA A 165 -26.42 -6.51 25.96
C ALA A 165 -26.84 -7.44 24.80
N ASP A 166 -28.07 -7.28 24.30
CA ASP A 166 -28.61 -8.05 23.18
C ASP A 166 -28.28 -7.44 21.79
N CYS A 167 -27.46 -6.37 21.77
CA CYS A 167 -27.06 -5.68 20.54
C CYS A 167 -25.93 -6.45 19.82
N PRO A 168 -26.10 -6.87 18.55
CA PRO A 168 -25.20 -7.83 17.89
C PRO A 168 -23.96 -7.15 17.28
N VAL A 169 -23.23 -6.33 18.05
CA VAL A 169 -22.01 -5.65 17.56
C VAL A 169 -20.81 -6.12 18.36
N SER A 170 -19.95 -6.94 17.73
CA SER A 170 -18.79 -7.53 18.39
C SER A 170 -17.64 -6.51 18.59
N PRO A 171 -16.77 -6.69 19.61
CA PRO A 171 -15.75 -5.71 20.04
C PRO A 171 -14.59 -5.41 19.06
N ARG A 172 -14.56 -6.03 17.87
CA ARG A 172 -13.42 -5.92 16.93
C ARG A 172 -13.39 -4.66 16.06
N GLU A 173 -14.45 -3.85 16.01
CA GLU A 173 -14.60 -2.81 14.97
C GLU A 173 -13.76 -1.53 15.16
N LEU A 174 -13.14 -1.31 16.31
CA LEU A 174 -12.66 0.04 16.67
C LEU A 174 -11.15 0.20 16.77
N SER A 175 -10.34 -0.83 16.45
CA SER A 175 -8.93 -0.87 16.82
C SER A 175 -7.87 -0.22 15.90
N LEU A 176 -8.21 0.79 15.11
CA LEU A 176 -7.35 1.21 14.00
C LEU A 176 -7.21 2.73 13.89
N GLN A 177 -6.10 3.24 14.44
CA GLN A 177 -5.61 4.60 14.22
C GLN A 177 -4.08 4.61 14.04
N THR A 178 -3.64 4.12 12.88
CA THR A 178 -2.74 4.86 11.99
C THR A 178 -3.53 5.10 10.70
N PRO A 179 -3.43 6.25 10.01
CA PRO A 179 -4.54 6.74 9.20
C PRO A 179 -4.97 5.83 8.05
N LEU A 180 -4.10 4.94 7.53
CA LEU A 180 -4.42 4.08 6.39
C LEU A 180 -3.67 2.75 6.39
N HIS A 181 -3.71 2.01 7.51
CA HIS A 181 -3.38 0.58 7.47
C HIS A 181 -4.60 -0.27 7.16
N TYR A 182 -4.37 -1.30 6.36
CA TYR A 182 -5.36 -2.31 6.03
C TYR A 182 -5.77 -3.15 7.25
N ARG A 183 -7.03 -3.60 7.25
CA ARG A 183 -7.64 -4.38 8.34
C ARG A 183 -7.97 -5.80 7.84
N PRO A 184 -7.20 -6.85 8.18
CA PRO A 184 -7.50 -8.21 7.71
C PRO A 184 -8.67 -8.81 8.52
N HIS A 185 -9.58 -9.49 7.83
CA HIS A 185 -10.61 -10.39 8.39
C HIS A 185 -11.75 -9.76 9.20
N HIS A 186 -12.68 -9.12 8.51
CA HIS A 186 -14.10 -9.16 8.89
C HIS A 186 -14.95 -9.56 7.69
N THR A 187 -15.55 -10.75 7.74
CA THR A 187 -16.83 -10.98 7.06
C THR A 187 -17.81 -9.98 7.65
N ILE A 188 -18.32 -9.08 6.80
CA ILE A 188 -19.40 -8.16 7.13
C ILE A 188 -20.55 -9.01 7.69
N PRO A 189 -20.94 -8.88 8.97
CA PRO A 189 -22.00 -9.70 9.53
C PRO A 189 -23.30 -9.42 8.78
N SER A 190 -24.04 -10.46 8.39
CA SER A 190 -25.28 -10.36 7.59
C SER A 190 -26.39 -9.51 8.23
N HIS A 191 -26.26 -9.17 9.50
CA HIS A 191 -27.14 -8.26 10.25
C HIS A 191 -26.80 -6.77 10.07
N SER A 192 -25.66 -6.42 9.44
CA SER A 192 -25.39 -5.06 8.95
C SER A 192 -26.16 -4.71 7.65
N HIS A 193 -26.93 -5.66 7.10
CA HIS A 193 -27.93 -5.42 6.06
C HIS A 193 -29.28 -4.90 6.62
N LEU A 194 -29.43 -4.74 7.95
CA LEU A 194 -30.68 -4.32 8.58
C LEU A 194 -30.79 -2.82 8.89
N MET A 195 -29.96 -1.98 8.28
CA MET A 195 -30.26 -0.56 8.09
C MET A 195 -30.09 -0.18 6.61
N THR A 196 -31.02 -0.68 5.79
CA THR A 196 -31.36 -0.11 4.48
C THR A 196 -32.17 1.18 4.62
N THR A 197 -31.88 2.00 5.64
CA THR A 197 -32.26 3.42 5.59
C THR A 197 -31.22 4.13 4.75
N GLN A 198 -31.70 4.89 3.77
CA GLN A 198 -30.93 5.74 2.87
C GLN A 198 -30.24 6.88 3.64
N ASN A 199 -29.33 6.57 4.56
CA ASN A 199 -28.55 7.56 5.31
C ASN A 199 -27.49 8.11 4.36
N ARG A 200 -27.83 9.26 3.78
CA ARG A 200 -26.94 10.10 2.97
C ARG A 200 -25.80 10.59 3.84
N VAL A 201 -24.58 10.62 3.31
CA VAL A 201 -23.40 11.10 4.02
C VAL A 201 -23.46 12.63 4.07
N SER A 202 -23.31 13.21 5.26
CA SER A 202 -23.26 14.67 5.42
C SER A 202 -21.96 15.23 4.84
N ALA A 203 -21.94 16.51 4.47
CA ALA A 203 -20.71 17.15 4.00
C ALA A 203 -19.60 17.14 5.07
N ALA A 204 -19.96 17.27 6.35
CA ALA A 204 -19.01 17.23 7.46
C ALA A 204 -18.36 15.85 7.63
N ASP A 205 -19.09 14.78 7.30
CA ASP A 205 -18.62 13.41 7.49
C ASP A 205 -17.91 12.83 6.26
N MET A 206 -17.99 13.50 5.10
CA MET A 206 -17.56 12.95 3.80
C MET A 206 -16.12 12.44 3.83
N TRP A 207 -15.19 13.28 4.27
CA TRP A 207 -13.78 12.93 4.44
C TRP A 207 -13.60 11.68 5.31
N SER A 208 -14.24 11.63 6.47
CA SER A 208 -14.10 10.52 7.41
C SER A 208 -14.62 9.20 6.84
N VAL A 209 -15.74 9.25 6.11
CA VAL A 209 -16.35 8.08 5.48
C VAL A 209 -15.47 7.58 4.34
N VAL A 210 -15.04 8.46 3.43
CA VAL A 210 -14.18 8.08 2.30
C VAL A 210 -12.85 7.52 2.78
N VAL A 211 -12.18 8.19 3.73
CA VAL A 211 -10.93 7.69 4.32
C VAL A 211 -11.14 6.32 4.95
N SER A 212 -12.24 6.12 5.69
CA SER A 212 -12.55 4.81 6.28
C SER A 212 -12.75 3.73 5.23
N GLU A 213 -13.50 4.00 4.16
CA GLU A 213 -13.76 3.01 3.10
C GLU A 213 -12.47 2.70 2.33
N VAL A 214 -11.67 3.71 1.98
CA VAL A 214 -10.37 3.56 1.32
C VAL A 214 -9.35 2.85 2.21
N ALA A 215 -9.36 3.04 3.53
CA ALA A 215 -8.50 2.31 4.46
C ALA A 215 -8.83 0.80 4.48
N SER A 216 -10.12 0.48 4.40
CA SER A 216 -10.63 -0.87 4.62
C SER A 216 -10.67 -1.77 3.38
N VAL A 217 -10.61 -1.20 2.18
CA VAL A 217 -10.77 -1.97 0.95
C VAL A 217 -9.56 -2.87 0.69
N GLU A 218 -9.77 -4.16 0.45
CA GLU A 218 -8.74 -5.05 -0.11
C GLU A 218 -8.45 -4.65 -1.55
N THR A 219 -7.18 -4.48 -1.89
CA THR A 219 -6.78 -4.03 -3.23
C THR A 219 -6.16 -5.14 -4.04
N ILE A 220 -6.34 -5.09 -5.35
CA ILE A 220 -5.57 -5.90 -6.28
C ILE A 220 -4.39 -5.06 -6.73
N ASP A 221 -3.18 -5.56 -6.52
CA ASP A 221 -1.99 -4.93 -7.08
C ASP A 221 -1.73 -5.46 -8.48
N LEU A 222 -2.26 -4.73 -9.46
CA LEU A 222 -2.31 -5.16 -10.85
C LEU A 222 -0.93 -5.40 -11.46
N HIS A 223 0.15 -4.88 -10.88
CA HIS A 223 1.48 -5.06 -11.45
C HIS A 223 2.60 -4.88 -10.42
N THR A 224 3.44 -5.91 -10.31
CA THR A 224 4.66 -5.92 -9.50
C THR A 224 5.79 -6.70 -10.17
N HIS A 225 7.00 -6.54 -9.65
CA HIS A 225 8.17 -7.38 -9.93
C HIS A 225 8.48 -8.32 -8.76
N LEU A 226 7.51 -8.56 -7.87
CA LEU A 226 7.68 -9.46 -6.75
C LEU A 226 7.58 -10.91 -7.22
N LEU A 227 8.32 -11.78 -6.55
CA LEU A 227 8.23 -13.22 -6.68
C LEU A 227 8.06 -13.83 -5.28
N PRO A 228 7.38 -14.98 -5.13
CA PRO A 228 7.07 -15.53 -3.84
C PRO A 228 8.34 -16.06 -3.15
N PRO A 229 8.36 -16.20 -1.81
CA PRO A 229 9.51 -16.70 -1.07
C PRO A 229 10.09 -18.04 -1.59
N THR A 230 9.25 -18.89 -2.19
CA THR A 230 9.65 -20.17 -2.79
C THR A 230 10.49 -20.04 -4.06
N HIS A 231 10.57 -18.85 -4.66
CA HIS A 231 11.49 -18.51 -5.76
C HIS A 231 12.88 -18.07 -5.28
N GLY A 232 13.15 -18.23 -3.98
CA GLY A 232 14.49 -18.11 -3.41
C GLY A 232 15.10 -16.72 -3.63
N PRO A 233 16.32 -16.62 -4.18
CA PRO A 233 17.02 -15.34 -4.39
C PRO A 233 16.29 -14.33 -5.28
N LEU A 234 15.29 -14.76 -6.06
CA LEU A 234 14.49 -13.85 -6.88
C LEU A 234 13.43 -13.08 -6.07
N CYS A 235 13.11 -13.54 -4.85
CA CYS A 235 12.26 -12.83 -3.91
C CYS A 235 13.09 -11.81 -3.12
N LEU A 236 13.09 -10.54 -3.56
CA LEU A 236 13.80 -9.47 -2.87
C LEU A 236 12.97 -8.90 -1.72
N TRP A 237 13.56 -8.84 -0.52
CA TRP A 237 12.96 -8.28 0.69
C TRP A 237 14.05 -7.86 1.68
N GLY A 238 13.71 -7.00 2.62
CA GLY A 238 14.62 -6.56 3.67
C GLY A 238 15.19 -5.15 3.49
N ILE A 239 15.80 -4.63 4.56
CA ILE A 239 16.29 -3.25 4.61
C ILE A 239 17.39 -2.93 3.59
N ASP A 240 18.33 -3.84 3.37
CA ASP A 240 19.43 -3.59 2.42
C ASP A 240 18.93 -3.59 0.97
N GLU A 241 17.91 -4.41 0.65
CA GLU A 241 17.21 -4.37 -0.64
C GLU A 241 16.39 -3.08 -0.79
N LEU A 242 15.65 -2.68 0.25
CA LEU A 242 14.93 -1.40 0.25
C LEU A 242 15.86 -0.22 0.00
N LEU A 243 16.99 -0.15 0.69
CA LEU A 243 17.95 0.95 0.59
C LEU A 243 18.70 0.96 -0.74
N THR A 244 18.94 -0.20 -1.35
CA THR A 244 19.63 -0.29 -2.64
C THR A 244 18.69 -0.42 -3.83
N TYR A 245 17.40 -0.13 -3.62
CA TYR A 245 16.43 0.05 -4.69
C TYR A 245 16.88 1.17 -5.63
N HIS A 246 16.73 0.97 -6.94
CA HIS A 246 17.32 1.83 -7.97
C HIS A 246 16.91 3.30 -7.89
N TYR A 247 15.74 3.64 -7.31
CA TYR A 247 15.37 5.03 -7.02
C TYR A 247 16.34 5.69 -6.04
N LEU A 248 16.66 4.99 -4.95
CA LEU A 248 17.58 5.49 -3.92
C LEU A 248 19.03 5.47 -4.41
N VAL A 249 19.38 4.54 -5.30
CA VAL A 249 20.69 4.57 -5.99
C VAL A 249 20.80 5.83 -6.85
N ALA A 250 19.79 6.15 -7.67
CA ALA A 250 19.77 7.38 -8.45
C ALA A 250 19.87 8.63 -7.54
N GLU A 251 19.09 8.68 -6.46
CA GLU A 251 19.14 9.78 -5.49
C GLU A 251 20.49 9.91 -4.79
N TYR A 252 21.10 8.79 -4.43
CA TYR A 252 22.42 8.75 -3.83
C TYR A 252 23.45 9.40 -4.76
N PHE A 253 23.48 9.02 -6.04
CA PHE A 253 24.45 9.56 -7.01
C PHE A 253 24.26 11.04 -7.34
N MET A 254 23.09 11.64 -7.08
CA MET A 254 22.95 13.11 -7.14
C MET A 254 23.75 13.83 -6.04
N THR A 255 24.09 13.12 -4.97
CA THR A 255 24.67 13.71 -3.75
C THR A 255 26.01 13.09 -3.36
N ALA A 256 26.37 11.97 -3.97
CA ALA A 256 27.62 11.27 -3.73
C ALA A 256 28.82 12.16 -4.10
N PRO A 257 29.95 12.03 -3.38
CA PRO A 257 31.18 12.68 -3.79
C PRO A 257 31.56 12.26 -5.22
N ALA A 258 32.08 13.19 -6.02
CA ALA A 258 32.50 12.92 -7.41
C ALA A 258 33.60 11.83 -7.52
N SER A 259 34.26 11.49 -6.42
CA SER A 259 35.22 10.40 -6.33
C SER A 259 34.59 9.00 -6.26
N VAL A 260 33.28 8.89 -6.04
CA VAL A 260 32.56 7.60 -6.01
C VAL A 260 31.91 7.39 -7.36
N THR A 261 32.38 6.40 -8.11
CA THR A 261 31.81 6.07 -9.42
C THR A 261 30.74 4.97 -9.33
N PRO A 262 29.76 4.91 -10.25
CA PRO A 262 28.79 3.82 -10.29
C PRO A 262 29.41 2.42 -10.37
N PRO A 263 30.43 2.15 -11.21
CA PRO A 263 31.08 0.83 -11.23
C PRO A 263 31.70 0.43 -9.89
N GLU A 264 32.39 1.35 -9.20
CA GLU A 264 32.97 1.07 -7.88
C GLU A 264 31.89 0.79 -6.84
N PHE A 265 30.81 1.57 -6.82
CA PHE A 265 29.68 1.35 -5.93
C PHE A 265 29.03 -0.02 -6.14
N TYR A 266 28.77 -0.41 -7.39
CA TYR A 266 28.15 -1.69 -7.70
C TYR A 266 29.04 -2.89 -7.38
N ASN A 267 30.36 -2.72 -7.33
CA ASN A 267 31.31 -3.75 -6.91
C ASN A 267 31.38 -3.92 -5.38
N LEU A 268 30.76 -3.03 -4.59
CA LEU A 268 30.71 -3.18 -3.14
C LEU A 268 29.69 -4.23 -2.72
N PRO A 269 29.90 -4.93 -1.58
CA PRO A 269 28.87 -5.78 -0.99
C PRO A 269 27.57 -4.99 -0.70
N LYS A 270 26.41 -5.64 -0.87
CA LYS A 270 25.08 -5.02 -0.68
C LYS A 270 24.91 -4.27 0.65
N PRO A 271 25.33 -4.81 1.82
CA PRO A 271 25.24 -4.07 3.07
C PRO A 271 26.06 -2.78 3.09
N LYS A 272 27.19 -2.74 2.36
CA LYS A 272 28.03 -1.55 2.24
C LYS A 272 27.36 -0.50 1.36
N GLN A 273 26.77 -0.90 0.24
CA GLN A 273 25.96 -0.02 -0.60
C GLN A 273 24.80 0.60 0.22
N ALA A 274 24.07 -0.23 0.98
CA ALA A 274 22.98 0.21 1.84
C ALA A 274 23.44 1.21 2.93
N GLU A 275 24.59 0.98 3.55
CA GLU A 275 25.18 1.91 4.53
C GLU A 275 25.51 3.27 3.91
N MET A 276 26.08 3.28 2.70
CA MET A 276 26.42 4.52 2.00
C MET A 276 25.16 5.34 1.68
N ILE A 277 24.10 4.66 1.20
CA ILE A 277 22.81 5.29 0.93
C ILE A 277 22.15 5.78 2.21
N TRP A 278 22.11 4.96 3.27
CA TRP A 278 21.55 5.33 4.57
C TRP A 278 22.22 6.58 5.12
N GLN A 279 23.55 6.60 5.12
CA GLN A 279 24.32 7.75 5.60
C GLN A 279 23.99 9.00 4.78
N ALA A 280 24.08 8.93 3.46
CA ALA A 280 23.94 10.10 2.59
C ALA A 280 22.51 10.68 2.53
N LEU A 281 21.48 9.82 2.55
CA LEU A 281 20.09 10.20 2.29
C LEU A 281 19.20 10.27 3.55
N PHE A 282 19.56 9.58 4.64
CA PHE A 282 18.76 9.53 5.87
C PHE A 282 19.45 10.17 7.08
N VAL A 283 20.79 10.23 7.10
CA VAL A 283 21.55 10.80 8.22
C VAL A 283 22.04 12.20 7.89
N ASP A 284 22.79 12.34 6.81
CA ASP A 284 23.39 13.61 6.36
C ASP A 284 22.35 14.56 5.78
N ARG A 285 21.22 14.01 5.32
CA ARG A 285 20.07 14.73 4.77
C ARG A 285 18.80 14.22 5.42
N SER A 286 17.79 15.09 5.47
CA SER A 286 16.46 14.66 5.89
C SER A 286 15.82 13.81 4.78
N PRO A 287 15.25 12.62 5.10
CA PRO A 287 14.71 11.68 4.12
C PRO A 287 13.33 12.12 3.58
N ILE A 288 13.28 13.27 2.91
CA ILE A 288 12.02 13.92 2.47
C ILE A 288 11.55 13.47 1.08
N SER A 289 12.41 12.85 0.28
CA SER A 289 11.99 12.29 -1.01
C SER A 289 10.99 11.16 -0.80
N GLU A 290 10.12 10.92 -1.79
CA GLU A 290 9.07 9.90 -1.67
C GLU A 290 9.65 8.48 -1.49
N ALA A 291 10.77 8.16 -2.15
CA ALA A 291 11.45 6.89 -1.98
C ALA A 291 12.04 6.73 -0.57
N CYS A 292 12.71 7.77 -0.04
CA CYS A 292 13.26 7.74 1.32
C CYS A 292 12.14 7.68 2.38
N ARG A 293 11.09 8.50 2.22
CA ARG A 293 9.90 8.48 3.08
C ARG A 293 9.22 7.12 3.07
N GLY A 294 9.21 6.45 1.93
CA GLY A 294 8.70 5.09 1.78
C GLY A 294 9.39 4.09 2.72
N VAL A 295 10.73 4.10 2.75
CA VAL A 295 11.50 3.26 3.68
C VAL A 295 11.13 3.54 5.13
N VAL A 296 11.07 4.83 5.52
CA VAL A 296 10.68 5.22 6.90
C VAL A 296 9.28 4.72 7.24
N THR A 297 8.33 4.88 6.32
CA THR A 297 6.93 4.46 6.52
C THR A 297 6.82 2.96 6.70
N THR A 298 7.50 2.18 5.87
CA THR A 298 7.57 0.72 6.00
C THR A 298 8.15 0.30 7.36
N LEU A 299 9.26 0.92 7.79
CA LEU A 299 9.89 0.59 9.08
C LEU A 299 8.99 0.91 10.28
N VAL A 300 8.32 2.06 10.26
CA VAL A 300 7.35 2.44 11.31
C VAL A 300 6.16 1.49 11.33
N ALA A 301 5.67 1.06 10.15
CA ALA A 301 4.59 0.08 10.04
C ALA A 301 4.95 -1.28 10.66
N PHE A 302 6.23 -1.67 10.61
CA PHE A 302 6.74 -2.88 11.28
C PHE A 302 7.05 -2.69 12.78
N GLY A 303 6.72 -1.53 13.35
CA GLY A 303 6.94 -1.26 14.78
C GLY A 303 8.38 -0.86 15.13
N LEU A 304 9.18 -0.43 14.15
CA LEU A 304 10.59 -0.02 14.32
C LEU A 304 10.75 1.50 14.52
N GLN A 305 9.73 2.19 15.03
CA GLN A 305 9.75 3.64 15.20
C GLN A 305 10.90 4.14 16.07
N GLU A 306 11.32 3.37 17.08
CA GLU A 306 12.40 3.76 17.96
C GLU A 306 13.77 3.64 17.28
N GLN A 307 13.97 2.58 16.49
CA GLN A 307 15.17 2.40 15.67
C GLN A 307 15.26 3.49 14.61
N VAL A 308 14.16 3.82 13.94
CA VAL A 308 14.09 4.96 13.01
C VAL A 308 14.46 6.27 13.72
N ARG A 309 13.88 6.55 14.90
CA ARG A 309 14.16 7.76 15.69
C ARG A 309 15.64 7.88 16.07
N ARG A 310 16.28 6.76 16.40
CA ARG A 310 17.72 6.68 16.73
C ARG A 310 18.62 6.56 15.50
N ARG A 311 18.05 6.41 14.30
CA ARG A 311 18.76 6.10 13.05
C ARG A 311 19.60 4.81 13.16
N ASP A 312 19.10 3.84 13.91
CA ASP A 312 19.78 2.59 14.25
C ASP A 312 19.57 1.53 13.15
N LEU A 313 20.39 1.61 12.10
CA LEU A 313 20.38 0.64 10.99
C LEU A 313 20.70 -0.78 11.46
N SER A 314 21.54 -0.95 12.48
CA SER A 314 21.89 -2.25 13.03
C SER A 314 20.70 -2.92 13.72
N GLY A 315 19.95 -2.16 14.52
CA GLY A 315 18.69 -2.62 15.14
C GLY A 315 17.63 -2.98 14.09
N ILE A 316 17.55 -2.22 12.99
CA ILE A 316 16.66 -2.54 11.87
C ILE A 316 17.09 -3.86 11.20
N ARG A 317 18.38 -4.04 10.90
CA ARG A 317 18.90 -5.31 10.34
C ARG A 317 18.61 -6.50 11.26
N ALA A 318 18.69 -6.33 12.58
CA ALA A 318 18.37 -7.39 13.54
C ALA A 318 16.89 -7.84 13.45
N PHE A 319 15.95 -6.92 13.21
CA PHE A 319 14.55 -7.28 12.97
C PHE A 319 14.40 -8.19 11.75
N TYR A 320 14.98 -7.81 10.60
CA TYR A 320 14.91 -8.64 9.39
C TYR A 320 15.61 -9.99 9.57
N LYS A 321 16.76 -9.99 10.26
CA LYS A 321 17.50 -11.20 10.57
C LYS A 321 16.68 -12.23 11.35
N SER A 322 15.77 -11.78 12.23
CA SER A 322 14.89 -12.68 12.99
C SER A 322 13.93 -13.53 12.11
N TYR A 323 13.60 -13.04 10.91
CA TYR A 323 12.87 -13.82 9.90
C TYR A 323 13.85 -14.65 9.05
N GLN A 324 14.96 -14.06 8.61
CA GLN A 324 15.95 -14.73 7.75
C GLN A 324 16.56 -15.98 8.41
N ASP A 325 16.81 -15.94 9.72
CA ASP A 325 17.39 -17.06 10.47
C ASP A 325 16.47 -18.30 10.51
N ARG A 326 15.19 -18.14 10.16
CA ARG A 326 14.19 -19.22 10.06
C ARG A 326 13.98 -19.70 8.62
N GLY A 327 14.80 -19.24 7.67
CA GLY A 327 14.76 -19.69 6.27
C GLY A 327 13.43 -19.40 5.58
N THR A 328 12.94 -20.36 4.80
CA THR A 328 11.71 -20.21 3.98
C THR A 328 10.47 -19.97 4.81
N GLU A 329 10.36 -20.56 6.01
CA GLU A 329 9.23 -20.32 6.93
C GLU A 329 9.19 -18.87 7.38
N GLY A 330 10.33 -18.32 7.81
CA GLY A 330 10.43 -16.92 8.19
C GLY A 330 10.18 -15.95 7.03
N ALA A 331 10.62 -16.30 5.81
CA ALA A 331 10.33 -15.51 4.61
C ALA A 331 8.81 -15.53 4.26
N ALA A 332 8.14 -16.67 4.44
CA ALA A 332 6.69 -16.77 4.27
C ALA A 332 5.93 -15.93 5.32
N GLU A 333 6.32 -16.01 6.59
CA GLU A 333 5.72 -15.18 7.63
C GLU A 333 5.95 -13.69 7.41
N PHE A 334 7.13 -13.30 6.92
CA PHE A 334 7.39 -11.91 6.55
C PHE A 334 6.50 -11.49 5.37
N SER A 335 6.30 -12.37 4.39
CA SER A 335 5.37 -12.13 3.29
C SER A 335 3.94 -11.89 3.80
N ASP A 336 3.44 -12.75 4.69
CA ASP A 336 2.12 -12.60 5.31
C ASP A 336 1.99 -11.28 6.09
N LEU A 337 3.04 -10.88 6.81
CA LEU A 337 3.10 -9.58 7.48
C LEU A 337 2.97 -8.43 6.47
N VAL A 338 3.66 -8.50 5.33
CA VAL A 338 3.60 -7.45 4.30
C VAL A 338 2.22 -7.36 3.66
N PHE A 339 1.62 -8.48 3.24
CA PHE A 339 0.28 -8.49 2.63
C PHE A 339 -0.78 -8.00 3.63
N SER A 340 -0.74 -8.48 4.86
CA SER A 340 -1.67 -8.05 5.92
C SER A 340 -1.48 -6.58 6.32
N THR A 341 -0.26 -6.04 6.25
CA THR A 341 -0.02 -4.62 6.59
C THR A 341 -0.42 -3.67 5.45
N SER A 342 -0.22 -4.08 4.20
CA SER A 342 -0.45 -3.27 2.99
C SER A 342 -1.91 -3.28 2.51
N GLY A 343 -2.62 -4.37 2.74
CA GLY A 343 -3.98 -4.57 2.25
C GLY A 343 -4.15 -4.97 0.83
N VAL A 344 -3.09 -5.52 0.28
CA VAL A 344 -3.10 -6.19 -1.00
C VAL A 344 -3.72 -7.57 -0.80
N GLN A 345 -4.80 -7.84 -1.52
CA GLN A 345 -5.41 -9.17 -1.58
C GLN A 345 -4.50 -10.13 -2.35
N TYR A 346 -3.99 -9.67 -3.49
CA TYR A 346 -2.96 -10.34 -4.27
C TYR A 346 -2.26 -9.35 -5.17
N ASN A 347 -1.01 -9.65 -5.50
CA ASN A 347 -0.28 -8.97 -6.55
C ASN A 347 -0.24 -9.81 -7.82
N ILE A 348 -0.02 -9.15 -8.95
CA ILE A 348 0.30 -9.79 -10.21
C ILE A 348 1.80 -9.58 -10.46
N MET A 349 2.53 -10.69 -10.55
CA MET A 349 3.97 -10.76 -10.77
C MET A 349 4.31 -10.42 -12.22
N THR A 350 5.61 -10.24 -12.49
CA THR A 350 6.15 -10.09 -13.84
C THR A 350 7.05 -11.28 -14.13
N ASN A 351 6.56 -12.25 -14.91
CA ASN A 351 7.25 -13.51 -15.13
C ASN A 351 7.84 -13.61 -16.53
N ILE A 352 9.15 -13.88 -16.63
CA ILE A 352 9.89 -13.75 -17.88
C ILE A 352 10.28 -15.14 -18.41
N PRO A 353 9.49 -15.73 -19.35
CA PRO A 353 9.79 -17.05 -19.91
C PRO A 353 11.14 -17.10 -20.65
N PHE A 354 11.60 -15.95 -21.16
CA PHE A 354 12.88 -15.79 -21.85
C PHE A 354 14.09 -15.72 -20.90
N ASN A 355 13.87 -15.59 -19.59
CA ASN A 355 14.93 -15.59 -18.59
C ASN A 355 15.13 -17.00 -18.04
N SER A 356 16.26 -17.62 -18.34
CA SER A 356 16.57 -18.99 -17.91
C SER A 356 16.64 -19.15 -16.38
N THR A 357 17.07 -18.12 -15.66
CA THR A 357 17.17 -18.09 -14.19
C THR A 357 15.79 -18.10 -13.53
N GLU A 358 14.79 -17.45 -14.12
CA GLU A 358 13.40 -17.54 -13.62
C GLU A 358 12.73 -18.82 -14.12
N ALA A 359 12.94 -19.19 -15.39
CA ALA A 359 12.29 -20.33 -16.03
C ALA A 359 12.47 -21.66 -15.26
N GLN A 360 13.60 -21.84 -14.57
CA GLN A 360 13.85 -23.02 -13.74
C GLN A 360 12.87 -23.19 -12.56
N TYR A 361 12.24 -22.13 -12.08
CA TYR A 361 11.22 -22.17 -11.02
C TYR A 361 9.82 -22.53 -11.53
N TRP A 362 9.61 -22.49 -12.84
CA TRP A 362 8.33 -22.82 -13.47
C TRP A 362 8.33 -24.20 -14.13
N ARG A 363 9.39 -24.50 -14.87
CA ARG A 363 9.51 -25.69 -15.74
C ARG A 363 10.79 -26.49 -15.52
N GLY A 364 11.67 -26.04 -14.62
CA GLY A 364 12.96 -26.66 -14.40
C GLY A 364 13.08 -27.39 -13.06
N PRO A 365 14.32 -27.66 -12.62
CA PRO A 365 14.59 -28.46 -11.42
C PRO A 365 14.17 -27.76 -10.12
N ASN A 366 14.03 -26.43 -10.13
CA ASN A 366 13.66 -25.63 -8.96
C ASN A 366 12.15 -25.35 -8.91
N LYS A 367 11.34 -26.09 -9.67
CA LYS A 367 9.90 -25.93 -9.66
C LYS A 367 9.35 -26.17 -8.26
N THR A 368 8.72 -25.15 -7.69
CA THR A 368 8.11 -25.19 -6.38
C THR A 368 6.68 -24.69 -6.44
N ASP A 369 5.82 -25.30 -5.61
CA ASP A 369 4.52 -24.71 -5.35
C ASP A 369 4.72 -23.38 -4.63
N TYR A 370 3.83 -22.43 -4.89
CA TYR A 370 3.86 -21.11 -4.27
C TYR A 370 2.46 -20.67 -3.90
N ASP A 371 2.37 -19.63 -3.06
CA ASP A 371 1.09 -19.09 -2.64
C ASP A 371 0.37 -18.36 -3.78
N SER A 372 -0.36 -19.13 -4.56
CA SER A 372 -1.20 -18.64 -5.65
C SER A 372 -2.41 -17.81 -5.20
N LYS A 373 -2.64 -17.65 -3.89
CA LYS A 373 -3.66 -16.73 -3.37
C LYS A 373 -3.14 -15.30 -3.41
N HIS A 374 -1.92 -15.07 -2.91
CA HIS A 374 -1.31 -13.74 -2.85
C HIS A 374 -0.49 -13.37 -4.10
N PHE A 375 -0.01 -14.35 -4.85
CA PHE A 375 0.79 -14.15 -6.06
C PHE A 375 0.07 -14.70 -7.29
N LYS A 376 -0.28 -13.83 -8.22
CA LYS A 376 -0.78 -14.19 -9.55
C LYS A 376 0.31 -13.93 -10.59
N SER A 377 0.28 -14.62 -11.71
CA SER A 377 1.33 -14.51 -12.72
C SER A 377 0.91 -13.60 -13.87
N ALA A 378 1.89 -13.03 -14.55
CA ALA A 378 1.73 -12.44 -15.87
C ALA A 378 2.93 -12.80 -16.75
N VAL A 379 2.70 -13.15 -18.01
CA VAL A 379 3.78 -13.55 -18.92
C VAL A 379 4.35 -12.31 -19.60
N ARG A 380 5.63 -12.02 -19.38
CA ARG A 380 6.35 -10.92 -20.00
C ARG A 380 6.93 -11.30 -21.35
N VAL A 381 6.60 -10.54 -22.39
CA VAL A 381 6.87 -10.87 -23.80
C VAL A 381 7.48 -9.72 -24.61
N ASP A 382 8.27 -8.85 -23.97
CA ASP A 382 8.97 -7.74 -24.64
C ASP A 382 9.64 -8.16 -25.97
N PRO A 383 10.32 -9.32 -26.08
CA PRO A 383 10.91 -9.76 -27.36
C PRO A 383 9.90 -9.99 -28.48
N LEU A 384 8.72 -10.55 -28.19
CA LEU A 384 7.68 -10.78 -29.20
C LEU A 384 7.07 -9.47 -29.69
N LEU A 385 6.86 -8.52 -28.77
CA LEU A 385 6.35 -7.19 -29.11
C LEU A 385 7.37 -6.36 -29.91
N ALA A 386 8.65 -6.47 -29.56
CA ALA A 386 9.76 -5.85 -30.28
C ALA A 386 9.96 -6.39 -31.70
N GLY A 387 9.49 -7.62 -31.96
CA GLY A 387 9.94 -8.40 -33.12
C GLY A 387 11.42 -8.80 -33.02
N ASP A 388 11.94 -8.96 -31.80
CA ASP A 388 13.31 -9.41 -31.54
C ASP A 388 13.44 -10.91 -31.87
N ARG A 389 13.74 -11.16 -33.14
CA ARG A 389 13.86 -12.50 -33.68
C ARG A 389 15.02 -13.26 -33.08
N GLU A 390 16.13 -12.61 -32.74
CA GLU A 390 17.31 -13.28 -32.19
C GLU A 390 16.99 -13.91 -30.82
N THR A 391 16.43 -13.13 -29.91
CA THR A 391 16.05 -13.61 -28.57
C THR A 391 14.97 -14.69 -28.65
N VAL A 392 13.96 -14.51 -29.50
CA VAL A 392 12.87 -15.48 -29.65
C VAL A 392 13.39 -16.79 -30.24
N GLU A 393 14.14 -16.76 -31.34
CA GLU A 393 14.68 -17.97 -31.97
C GLU A 393 15.67 -18.70 -31.06
N PHE A 394 16.47 -17.97 -30.28
CA PHE A 394 17.34 -18.56 -29.26
C PHE A 394 16.53 -19.30 -28.21
N ALA A 395 15.50 -18.67 -27.63
CA ALA A 395 14.65 -19.27 -26.62
C ALA A 395 13.93 -20.54 -27.15
N LEU A 396 13.45 -20.51 -28.40
CA LEU A 396 12.84 -21.68 -29.04
C LEU A 396 13.83 -22.84 -29.17
N LYS A 397 15.03 -22.59 -29.73
CA LYS A 397 16.08 -23.61 -29.88
C LYS A 397 16.46 -24.20 -28.53
N SER A 398 16.71 -23.36 -27.53
CA SER A 398 17.12 -23.78 -26.19
C SER A 398 16.04 -24.59 -25.46
N ALA A 399 14.77 -24.32 -25.73
CA ALA A 399 13.65 -25.03 -25.14
C ALA A 399 13.14 -26.21 -25.99
N GLY A 400 13.77 -26.50 -27.14
CA GLY A 400 13.45 -27.64 -27.99
C GLY A 400 12.24 -27.46 -28.92
N TYR A 401 11.86 -26.22 -29.23
CA TYR A 401 10.78 -25.88 -30.16
C TYR A 401 11.32 -25.63 -31.56
N ASP A 402 10.49 -25.88 -32.58
CA ASP A 402 10.80 -25.51 -33.96
C ASP A 402 10.94 -23.99 -34.10
N VAL A 403 11.94 -23.55 -34.88
CA VAL A 403 12.24 -22.14 -35.11
C VAL A 403 11.32 -21.58 -36.20
N THR A 404 10.02 -21.55 -35.90
CA THR A 404 8.94 -21.12 -36.81
C THR A 404 7.93 -20.28 -36.05
N LEU A 405 7.02 -19.60 -36.76
CA LEU A 405 5.92 -18.86 -36.13
C LEU A 405 4.97 -19.78 -35.34
N GLU A 406 4.73 -21.01 -35.81
CA GLU A 406 3.95 -21.99 -35.04
C GLU A 406 4.70 -22.45 -33.80
N GLY A 407 6.02 -22.67 -33.90
CA GLY A 407 6.84 -22.99 -32.72
C GLY A 407 6.82 -21.87 -31.69
N ALA A 408 6.85 -20.60 -32.13
CA ALA A 408 6.69 -19.44 -31.25
C ALA A 408 5.29 -19.38 -30.60
N ARG A 409 4.23 -19.68 -31.35
CA ARG A 409 2.87 -19.82 -30.79
C ARG A 409 2.82 -20.92 -29.74
N GLN A 410 3.34 -22.10 -30.06
CA GLN A 410 3.33 -23.23 -29.14
C GLN A 410 4.13 -22.92 -27.87
N TYR A 411 5.30 -22.29 -28.00
CA TYR A 411 6.09 -21.84 -26.86
C TYR A 411 5.29 -20.91 -25.94
N LEU A 412 4.63 -19.87 -26.50
CA LEU A 412 3.83 -18.94 -25.70
C LEU A 412 2.60 -19.62 -25.09
N ARG A 413 1.90 -20.48 -25.83
CA ARG A 413 0.77 -21.29 -25.34
C ARG A 413 1.18 -22.13 -24.13
N ASP A 414 2.28 -22.84 -24.26
CA ASP A 414 2.81 -23.73 -23.23
C ASP A 414 3.15 -22.92 -21.96
N TRP A 415 3.79 -21.76 -22.11
CA TRP A 415 4.06 -20.87 -20.98
C TRP A 415 2.78 -20.32 -20.33
N CYS A 416 1.75 -19.99 -21.12
CA CYS A 416 0.44 -19.63 -20.58
C CYS A 416 -0.20 -20.80 -19.81
N ASP A 417 -0.08 -22.04 -20.29
CA ASP A 417 -0.58 -23.22 -19.57
C ASP A 417 0.14 -23.46 -18.24
N THR A 418 1.43 -23.12 -18.20
CA THR A 418 2.27 -23.30 -17.00
C THR A 418 2.01 -22.22 -15.95
N MET A 419 2.03 -20.96 -16.37
CA MET A 419 1.90 -19.82 -15.47
C MET A 419 0.44 -19.54 -15.10
N LYS A 420 -0.51 -19.86 -15.98
CA LYS A 420 -1.93 -19.45 -15.90
C LYS A 420 -2.05 -17.95 -15.62
N PRO A 421 -1.52 -17.10 -16.51
CA PRO A 421 -1.40 -15.68 -16.26
C PRO A 421 -2.75 -14.97 -16.24
N GLU A 422 -2.82 -13.89 -15.46
CA GLU A 422 -3.93 -12.94 -15.50
C GLU A 422 -3.89 -12.11 -16.79
N TYR A 423 -2.70 -11.83 -17.32
CA TYR A 423 -2.49 -11.16 -18.60
C TYR A 423 -1.10 -11.47 -19.17
N VAL A 424 -0.91 -11.20 -20.46
CA VAL A 424 0.40 -11.12 -21.10
C VAL A 424 0.86 -9.66 -21.07
N MET A 425 2.16 -9.37 -20.94
CA MET A 425 2.63 -7.99 -20.79
C MET A 425 3.91 -7.67 -21.56
N ALA A 426 4.09 -6.40 -21.92
CA ALA A 426 5.36 -5.90 -22.46
C ALA A 426 5.56 -4.40 -22.15
N SER A 427 6.83 -3.96 -22.12
CA SER A 427 7.19 -2.55 -21.92
C SER A 427 7.82 -1.94 -23.17
N THR A 428 7.40 -0.74 -23.56
CA THR A 428 7.80 -0.09 -24.83
C THR A 428 8.44 1.28 -24.57
N PRO A 429 9.37 1.73 -25.43
CA PRO A 429 9.96 3.05 -25.31
C PRO A 429 9.04 4.16 -25.83
N HIS A 430 9.51 5.40 -25.69
CA HIS A 430 8.83 6.64 -26.09
C HIS A 430 8.92 6.92 -27.60
N ASP A 431 10.03 6.55 -28.25
CA ASP A 431 10.34 6.72 -29.68
C ASP A 431 9.69 5.63 -30.54
N PHE A 432 8.46 5.30 -30.19
CA PHE A 432 7.59 4.49 -31.01
C PHE A 432 7.47 5.13 -32.41
N VAL A 433 7.73 4.36 -33.47
CA VAL A 433 7.54 4.81 -34.86
C VAL A 433 6.89 3.70 -35.70
N VAL A 434 5.85 4.06 -36.45
CA VAL A 434 5.34 3.29 -37.60
C VAL A 434 6.17 3.67 -38.83
N PRO A 435 6.82 2.73 -39.52
CA PRO A 435 7.19 2.99 -40.91
C PRO A 435 5.90 3.17 -41.70
N SER A 436 5.64 4.38 -42.21
CA SER A 436 4.56 4.58 -43.19
C SER A 436 4.75 3.60 -44.35
N ASP A 437 3.65 3.08 -44.92
CA ASP A 437 3.61 2.17 -46.08
C ASP A 437 4.27 2.79 -47.35
N GLU A 438 5.58 3.00 -47.31
CA GLU A 438 6.42 3.25 -48.47
C GLU A 438 7.42 2.11 -48.56
N ALA A 439 7.44 1.49 -49.74
CA ALA A 439 8.20 0.29 -50.06
C ALA A 439 9.63 0.33 -49.48
N LEU A 440 9.98 -0.70 -48.72
CA LEU A 440 11.32 -0.98 -48.20
C LEU A 440 12.40 -0.56 -49.22
N PRO A 441 13.28 0.41 -48.91
CA PRO A 441 14.40 0.73 -49.78
C PRO A 441 15.33 -0.49 -49.86
N LYS A 442 15.63 -0.93 -51.08
CA LYS A 442 16.63 -1.98 -51.32
C LYS A 442 17.97 -1.56 -50.69
N PRO A 443 18.73 -2.48 -50.07
CA PRO A 443 19.95 -2.13 -49.37
C PRO A 443 21.00 -1.60 -50.34
N SER A 444 21.36 -0.31 -50.22
CA SER A 444 22.48 0.27 -50.94
C SER A 444 23.77 0.11 -50.13
N LYS A 445 24.62 -0.80 -50.61
CA LYS A 445 26.09 -0.90 -50.50
C LYS A 445 26.77 -0.19 -49.31
N ILE A 446 27.41 -1.05 -48.50
CA ILE A 446 28.46 -0.83 -47.50
C ILE A 446 29.24 0.47 -47.71
N ASN A 447 29.24 1.33 -46.69
CA ASN A 447 30.06 2.52 -46.60
C ASN A 447 31.53 2.13 -46.32
N THR A 448 32.33 2.04 -47.37
CA THR A 448 33.75 1.68 -47.30
C THR A 448 34.63 2.72 -46.61
N ALA A 449 34.12 3.93 -46.33
CA ALA A 449 34.88 4.96 -45.60
C ALA A 449 34.97 4.67 -44.09
N ALA A 450 34.09 3.83 -43.54
CA ALA A 450 34.11 3.43 -42.12
C ALA A 450 35.19 2.37 -41.79
N LEU A 451 35.95 1.89 -42.78
CA LEU A 451 36.99 0.87 -42.63
C LEU A 451 38.41 1.46 -42.48
N ALA A 452 38.55 2.78 -42.33
CA ALA A 452 39.85 3.47 -42.26
C ALA A 452 40.28 3.92 -40.84
N GLU A 453 39.48 3.67 -39.81
CA GLU A 453 39.80 4.03 -38.42
C GLU A 453 40.25 2.79 -37.61
N PRO A 454 41.46 2.78 -37.00
CA PRO A 454 41.96 1.63 -36.25
C PRO A 454 41.24 1.48 -34.89
N GLY A 455 40.59 0.34 -34.66
CA GLY A 455 39.99 0.00 -33.36
C GLY A 455 38.58 -0.62 -33.41
N ALA A 456 37.94 -0.67 -34.57
CA ALA A 456 36.69 -1.40 -34.75
C ALA A 456 36.98 -2.87 -35.10
N PHE A 457 36.51 -3.79 -34.27
CA PHE A 457 36.62 -5.27 -34.39
C PHE A 457 37.94 -5.92 -33.94
N ALA A 458 38.16 -5.94 -32.63
CA ALA A 458 38.88 -7.02 -31.94
C ALA A 458 38.31 -7.13 -30.52
N THR A 459 37.70 -8.22 -30.03
CA THR A 459 37.40 -9.52 -30.63
C THR A 459 36.34 -10.18 -29.75
N VAL A 460 35.32 -10.73 -30.40
CA VAL A 460 34.33 -11.65 -29.82
C VAL A 460 35.04 -12.96 -29.40
N ALA A 461 34.61 -13.51 -28.27
CA ALA A 461 34.81 -14.87 -27.76
C ALA A 461 36.23 -15.31 -27.33
N LYS A 462 36.46 -15.31 -26.00
CA LYS A 462 37.02 -16.47 -25.31
C LYS A 462 36.21 -16.81 -24.07
N SER A 463 36.01 -18.11 -23.95
CA SER A 463 35.08 -18.87 -23.14
C SER A 463 35.53 -19.13 -21.70
N GLN A 464 34.53 -19.50 -20.88
CA GLN A 464 34.58 -20.38 -19.70
C GLN A 464 35.11 -19.81 -18.38
N ASN A 465 34.22 -19.92 -17.38
CA ASN A 465 34.42 -19.89 -15.93
C ASN A 465 34.83 -18.56 -15.28
N ALA A 466 33.83 -17.82 -14.78
CA ALA A 466 33.83 -17.40 -13.38
C ALA A 466 32.40 -17.02 -12.96
N MET A 467 31.93 -17.75 -11.97
CA MET A 467 30.71 -17.56 -11.20
C MET A 467 30.88 -16.31 -10.34
N GLU A 468 30.17 -15.23 -10.67
CA GLU A 468 29.89 -14.15 -9.72
C GLU A 468 28.38 -14.03 -9.55
N SER A 469 27.92 -14.65 -8.47
CA SER A 469 26.62 -14.51 -7.86
C SER A 469 26.44 -13.05 -7.39
N SER A 470 26.02 -12.20 -8.30
CA SER A 470 25.35 -10.94 -8.00
C SER A 470 23.86 -11.18 -8.24
N CYS A 471 23.07 -11.07 -7.17
CA CYS A 471 21.61 -11.25 -7.11
C CYS A 471 20.83 -10.13 -7.83
N ASP A 472 21.30 -9.68 -8.99
CA ASP A 472 20.63 -8.72 -9.87
C ASP A 472 20.00 -9.48 -11.04
N GLY A 473 18.98 -10.26 -10.70
CA GLY A 473 18.28 -11.17 -11.62
C GLY A 473 17.18 -10.50 -12.44
N THR A 474 17.40 -9.33 -13.03
CA THR A 474 16.51 -8.78 -14.08
C THR A 474 17.30 -7.88 -15.04
N GLN A 475 17.96 -8.45 -16.07
CA GLN A 475 18.42 -7.62 -17.20
C GLN A 475 17.19 -7.15 -17.98
N ASP A 476 16.80 -5.91 -17.73
CA ASP A 476 15.72 -5.12 -18.34
C ASP A 476 16.17 -4.44 -19.66
N ASP A 477 17.23 -4.98 -20.30
CA ASP A 477 18.15 -4.24 -21.18
C ASP A 477 17.69 -4.00 -22.64
N LEU A 478 16.43 -4.28 -23.02
CA LEU A 478 15.98 -4.11 -24.41
C LEU A 478 14.70 -3.26 -24.51
N PRO A 479 14.76 -2.04 -25.12
CA PRO A 479 13.56 -1.30 -25.48
C PRO A 479 12.82 -2.02 -26.62
N SER A 480 11.55 -2.38 -26.42
CA SER A 480 10.73 -2.97 -27.47
C SER A 480 9.95 -1.90 -28.25
N VAL A 481 10.45 -1.49 -29.41
CA VAL A 481 9.64 -0.72 -30.38
C VAL A 481 8.54 -1.65 -30.88
N ILE A 482 7.27 -1.30 -30.68
CA ILE A 482 6.19 -2.11 -31.26
C ILE A 482 6.30 -2.03 -32.78
N ASN A 483 6.70 -3.13 -33.39
CA ASN A 483 6.64 -3.28 -34.83
C ASN A 483 5.25 -3.81 -35.20
N GLU A 484 4.35 -2.91 -35.59
CA GLU A 484 2.96 -3.27 -35.98
C GLU A 484 2.90 -4.25 -37.16
N HIS A 485 3.95 -4.30 -37.98
CA HIS A 485 4.09 -5.21 -39.12
C HIS A 485 4.82 -6.51 -38.76
N SER A 486 5.23 -6.67 -37.50
CA SER A 486 5.86 -7.88 -37.00
C SER A 486 4.90 -9.07 -37.14
N ASP A 487 5.41 -10.13 -37.75
CA ASP A 487 4.75 -11.43 -37.77
C ASP A 487 4.63 -12.01 -36.35
N PHE A 488 5.57 -11.72 -35.44
CA PHE A 488 5.43 -12.06 -34.02
C PHE A 488 4.28 -11.33 -33.34
N LEU A 489 4.04 -10.06 -33.64
CA LEU A 489 2.91 -9.34 -33.04
C LEU A 489 1.59 -9.94 -33.51
N SER A 490 1.40 -10.00 -34.84
CA SER A 490 0.11 -10.32 -35.44
C SER A 490 -0.21 -11.81 -35.50
N GLN A 491 0.79 -12.66 -35.78
CA GLN A 491 0.60 -14.09 -35.96
C GLN A 491 0.98 -14.91 -34.73
N VAL A 492 1.62 -14.32 -33.70
CA VAL A 492 1.98 -15.05 -32.48
C VAL A 492 1.29 -14.44 -31.27
N LEU A 493 1.69 -13.23 -30.86
CA LEU A 493 1.23 -12.61 -29.63
C LEU A 493 -0.29 -12.38 -29.63
N MET A 494 -0.81 -11.62 -30.60
CA MET A 494 -2.24 -11.30 -30.65
C MET A 494 -3.10 -12.54 -30.88
N GLN A 495 -2.61 -13.49 -31.68
CA GLN A 495 -3.30 -14.75 -31.92
C GLN A 495 -3.43 -15.58 -30.63
N VAL A 496 -2.36 -15.73 -29.84
CA VAL A 496 -2.42 -16.47 -28.57
C VAL A 496 -3.27 -15.71 -27.54
N CYS A 497 -3.18 -14.37 -27.49
CA CYS A 497 -4.05 -13.56 -26.63
C CYS A 497 -5.54 -13.76 -26.97
N GLU A 498 -5.91 -13.75 -28.25
CA GLU A 498 -7.30 -14.00 -28.68
C GLU A 498 -7.73 -15.46 -28.42
N GLU A 499 -6.88 -16.44 -28.74
CA GLU A 499 -7.17 -17.88 -28.54
C GLU A 499 -7.42 -18.24 -27.07
N ARG A 500 -6.72 -17.56 -26.15
CA ARG A 500 -6.75 -17.84 -24.71
C ARG A 500 -7.54 -16.82 -23.89
N ASP A 501 -8.16 -15.85 -24.55
CA ASP A 501 -8.85 -14.72 -23.92
C ASP A 501 -7.98 -13.99 -22.87
N LEU A 502 -6.69 -13.81 -23.19
CA LEU A 502 -5.72 -13.12 -22.33
C LEU A 502 -5.55 -11.67 -22.78
N PRO A 503 -5.70 -10.68 -21.88
CA PRO A 503 -5.37 -9.30 -22.21
C PRO A 503 -3.88 -9.11 -22.47
N LEU A 504 -3.55 -8.07 -23.24
CA LEU A 504 -2.19 -7.54 -23.38
C LEU A 504 -2.02 -6.27 -22.53
N ALA A 505 -1.18 -6.33 -21.52
CA ALA A 505 -0.77 -5.19 -20.71
C ALA A 505 0.44 -4.47 -21.31
N LEU A 506 0.30 -3.17 -21.57
CA LEU A 506 1.32 -2.31 -22.16
C LEU A 506 1.78 -1.25 -21.15
N LYS A 507 3.09 -1.22 -20.90
CA LYS A 507 3.77 -0.16 -20.14
C LYS A 507 4.51 0.75 -21.11
N ILE A 508 4.03 1.98 -21.29
CA ILE A 508 4.42 2.83 -22.43
C ILE A 508 5.26 4.03 -21.96
N GLY A 509 6.47 4.18 -22.52
CA GLY A 509 7.25 5.43 -22.49
C GLY A 509 8.63 5.39 -21.83
N ALA A 510 9.17 4.22 -21.45
CA ALA A 510 10.48 4.13 -20.80
C ALA A 510 11.63 4.29 -21.79
N HIS A 511 12.53 5.25 -21.57
CA HIS A 511 13.81 5.32 -22.26
C HIS A 511 14.86 4.57 -21.45
N ARG A 512 15.47 3.53 -22.03
CA ARG A 512 16.46 2.70 -21.35
C ARG A 512 17.87 3.28 -21.46
N ALA A 513 18.65 3.15 -20.39
CA ALA A 513 20.07 3.51 -20.36
C ALA A 513 20.36 4.97 -20.78
N VAL A 514 19.56 5.93 -20.29
CA VAL A 514 19.87 7.36 -20.38
C VAL A 514 21.22 7.66 -19.72
N ASN A 515 21.49 6.99 -18.60
CA ASN A 515 22.82 6.90 -18.00
C ASN A 515 23.22 5.41 -17.80
N PRO A 516 23.92 4.79 -18.76
CA PRO A 516 24.23 3.36 -18.72
C PRO A 516 25.01 2.92 -17.48
N GLU A 517 25.87 3.78 -16.93
CA GLU A 517 26.68 3.45 -15.75
C GLU A 517 25.83 3.22 -14.49
N LEU A 518 24.63 3.81 -14.45
CA LEU A 518 23.68 3.63 -13.35
C LEU A 518 22.84 2.35 -13.49
N LYS A 519 23.06 1.52 -14.51
CA LYS A 519 22.27 0.29 -14.77
C LYS A 519 20.76 0.62 -14.79
N THR A 520 19.94 -0.14 -14.05
CA THR A 520 18.48 0.08 -13.95
C THR A 520 18.10 1.45 -13.36
N ALA A 521 18.98 2.07 -12.56
CA ALA A 521 18.78 3.44 -12.07
C ALA A 521 19.05 4.51 -13.13
N GLY A 522 19.60 4.11 -14.28
CA GLY A 522 19.92 4.96 -15.42
C GLY A 522 18.82 5.10 -16.46
N ASP A 523 17.70 4.41 -16.28
CA ASP A 523 16.52 4.54 -17.12
C ASP A 523 15.75 5.83 -16.80
N GLY A 524 15.01 6.34 -17.78
CA GLY A 524 14.34 7.62 -17.66
C GLY A 524 13.16 7.82 -18.60
N VAL A 525 12.71 9.08 -18.67
CA VAL A 525 11.75 9.57 -19.66
C VAL A 525 12.41 10.70 -20.41
N VAL A 526 12.50 10.59 -21.74
CA VAL A 526 13.03 11.68 -22.57
C VAL A 526 11.97 12.31 -23.46
N ALA A 527 10.86 11.59 -23.76
CA ALA A 527 9.71 12.13 -24.47
C ALA A 527 8.41 11.39 -24.11
N PHE A 528 7.28 11.91 -24.59
CA PHE A 528 5.99 11.25 -24.53
C PHE A 528 5.78 10.34 -25.75
N ALA A 529 4.95 9.32 -25.61
CA ALA A 529 4.64 8.40 -26.71
C ALA A 529 3.50 8.93 -27.59
N ASP A 530 3.49 8.58 -28.88
CA ASP A 530 2.32 8.76 -29.74
C ASP A 530 1.22 7.76 -29.33
N MET A 531 0.04 8.27 -28.97
CA MET A 531 -1.09 7.44 -28.53
C MET A 531 -1.89 6.84 -29.68
N SER A 532 -1.67 7.29 -30.93
CA SER A 532 -2.35 6.77 -32.13
C SER A 532 -2.15 5.27 -32.31
N VAL A 533 -1.05 4.74 -31.76
CA VAL A 533 -0.67 3.32 -31.74
C VAL A 533 -1.64 2.49 -30.95
N LEU A 534 -1.89 2.90 -29.71
CA LEU A 534 -2.77 2.16 -28.82
C LEU A 534 -4.17 2.18 -29.40
N SER A 535 -4.59 3.31 -29.99
CA SER A 535 -5.83 3.41 -30.77
C SER A 535 -5.87 2.42 -31.94
N ARG A 536 -4.81 2.31 -32.74
CA ARG A 536 -4.70 1.35 -33.84
C ARG A 536 -4.71 -0.10 -33.36
N LEU A 537 -4.00 -0.44 -32.29
CA LEU A 537 -4.00 -1.77 -31.69
C LEU A 537 -5.40 -2.15 -31.20
N CYS A 538 -6.05 -1.27 -30.45
CA CYS A 538 -7.42 -1.49 -29.96
C CYS A 538 -8.41 -1.68 -31.12
N SER A 539 -8.25 -0.91 -32.20
CA SER A 539 -9.10 -0.99 -33.40
C SER A 539 -8.83 -2.24 -34.25
N ARG A 540 -7.56 -2.63 -34.40
CA ARG A 540 -7.12 -3.75 -35.22
C ARG A 540 -7.41 -5.10 -34.58
N PHE A 541 -7.36 -5.16 -33.24
CA PHE A 541 -7.59 -6.39 -32.47
C PHE A 541 -8.76 -6.18 -31.49
N PRO A 542 -10.00 -6.00 -31.98
CA PRO A 542 -11.14 -5.65 -31.13
C PRO A 542 -11.57 -6.75 -30.16
N LYS A 543 -11.12 -7.99 -30.38
CA LYS A 543 -11.35 -9.13 -29.49
C LYS A 543 -10.29 -9.28 -28.40
N VAL A 544 -9.14 -8.61 -28.54
CA VAL A 544 -8.10 -8.58 -27.52
C VAL A 544 -8.36 -7.40 -26.60
N ARG A 545 -8.28 -7.67 -25.29
CA ARG A 545 -8.33 -6.66 -24.24
C ARG A 545 -6.95 -6.06 -24.01
N PHE A 546 -6.90 -4.76 -23.74
CA PHE A 546 -5.67 -4.04 -23.49
C PHE A 546 -5.70 -3.42 -22.10
N LEU A 547 -4.63 -3.65 -21.33
CA LEU A 547 -4.36 -2.90 -20.11
C LEU A 547 -3.24 -1.90 -20.43
N ALA A 548 -3.35 -0.64 -20.01
CA ALA A 548 -2.31 0.34 -20.29
C ALA A 548 -1.96 1.25 -19.10
N THR A 549 -0.67 1.51 -18.96
CA THR A 549 -0.13 2.54 -18.07
C THR A 549 1.00 3.31 -18.77
N PHE A 550 1.16 4.58 -18.39
CA PHE A 550 2.01 5.54 -19.09
C PHE A 550 3.02 6.15 -18.14
N LEU A 551 4.25 6.30 -18.63
CA LEU A 551 5.36 6.84 -17.84
C LEU A 551 5.40 8.38 -17.85
N SER A 552 5.05 8.98 -18.99
CA SER A 552 5.05 10.43 -19.18
C SER A 552 3.78 11.06 -18.61
N ARG A 553 3.95 12.15 -17.84
CA ARG A 553 2.84 13.01 -17.38
C ARG A 553 2.01 13.51 -18.56
N ASN A 554 2.64 13.83 -19.69
CA ASN A 554 1.96 14.43 -20.84
C ASN A 554 1.00 13.45 -21.54
N ASN A 555 1.20 12.14 -21.42
CA ASN A 555 0.30 11.15 -22.02
C ASN A 555 -0.98 10.92 -21.20
N GLN A 556 -1.03 11.33 -19.93
CA GLN A 556 -2.08 10.89 -19.00
C GLN A 556 -3.47 11.38 -19.39
N HIS A 557 -3.59 12.63 -19.87
CA HIS A 557 -4.87 13.18 -20.33
C HIS A 557 -5.39 12.47 -21.59
N GLU A 558 -4.52 12.32 -22.59
CA GLU A 558 -4.89 11.64 -23.84
C GLU A 558 -5.25 10.17 -23.59
N ALA A 559 -4.59 9.49 -22.65
CA ALA A 559 -4.95 8.15 -22.23
C ALA A 559 -6.39 8.07 -21.67
N CYS A 560 -6.83 9.08 -20.90
CA CYS A 560 -8.21 9.15 -20.42
C CYS A 560 -9.19 9.32 -21.58
N VAL A 561 -8.89 10.21 -22.53
CA VAL A 561 -9.72 10.39 -23.73
C VAL A 561 -9.83 9.06 -24.48
N LEU A 562 -8.71 8.36 -24.70
CA LEU A 562 -8.66 7.12 -25.45
C LEU A 562 -9.44 5.99 -24.76
N ALA A 563 -9.29 5.83 -23.44
CA ALA A 563 -10.03 4.85 -22.65
C ALA A 563 -11.55 5.05 -22.78
N SER A 564 -12.03 6.29 -22.90
CA SER A 564 -13.44 6.58 -23.13
C SER A 564 -13.97 6.15 -24.52
N LYS A 565 -13.07 5.84 -25.48
CA LYS A 565 -13.44 5.46 -26.86
C LYS A 565 -13.36 3.96 -27.11
N PHE A 566 -12.56 3.23 -26.35
CA PHE A 566 -12.29 1.82 -26.56
C PHE A 566 -12.74 0.98 -25.37
N ARG A 567 -13.82 0.21 -25.55
CA ARG A 567 -14.33 -0.70 -24.51
C ARG A 567 -13.35 -1.84 -24.18
N ASN A 568 -12.42 -2.13 -25.08
CA ASN A 568 -11.35 -3.11 -24.88
C ASN A 568 -10.05 -2.49 -24.34
N LEU A 569 -10.10 -1.26 -23.79
CA LEU A 569 -8.95 -0.60 -23.15
C LEU A 569 -9.27 -0.23 -21.70
N HIS A 570 -8.49 -0.76 -20.76
CA HIS A 570 -8.54 -0.38 -19.34
C HIS A 570 -7.22 0.26 -18.92
N ILE A 571 -7.27 1.50 -18.46
CA ILE A 571 -6.08 2.18 -17.94
C ILE A 571 -5.94 1.97 -16.44
N TYR A 572 -4.70 1.84 -15.97
CA TYR A 572 -4.43 1.63 -14.55
C TYR A 572 -3.16 2.33 -14.10
N GLY A 573 -3.08 2.64 -12.81
CA GLY A 573 -1.80 2.96 -12.19
C GLY A 573 -1.25 4.36 -12.40
N CYS A 574 -0.28 4.71 -11.57
CA CYS A 574 0.63 5.83 -11.73
C CYS A 574 2.06 5.26 -11.80
N TRP A 575 2.53 4.95 -13.01
CA TRP A 575 3.74 4.16 -13.19
C TRP A 575 5.03 4.94 -12.95
N TRP A 576 5.93 4.34 -12.17
CA TRP A 576 7.33 4.75 -11.98
C TRP A 576 7.54 6.23 -11.63
N PHE A 577 7.90 7.10 -12.60
CA PHE A 577 8.09 8.54 -12.34
C PHE A 577 6.78 9.28 -12.04
N CYS A 578 5.64 8.72 -12.46
CA CYS A 578 4.32 9.19 -12.06
C CYS A 578 3.91 8.71 -10.65
N ASN A 579 4.68 7.83 -10.00
CA ASN A 579 4.39 7.31 -8.66
C ASN A 579 4.90 8.25 -7.55
N ASN A 580 4.53 9.53 -7.66
CA ASN A 580 4.86 10.60 -6.71
C ASN A 580 3.56 11.29 -6.27
N PRO A 581 3.45 11.78 -5.01
CA PRO A 581 2.18 12.29 -4.49
C PRO A 581 1.45 13.32 -5.36
N SER A 582 2.18 14.29 -5.90
CA SER A 582 1.62 15.32 -6.78
C SER A 582 1.07 14.74 -8.09
N MET A 583 1.77 13.76 -8.67
CA MET A 583 1.37 13.10 -9.91
C MET A 583 0.20 12.14 -9.68
N ILE A 584 0.20 11.38 -8.58
CA ILE A 584 -0.91 10.50 -8.21
C ILE A 584 -2.18 11.34 -8.02
N GLN A 585 -2.08 12.49 -7.34
CA GLN A 585 -3.21 13.39 -7.14
C GLN A 585 -3.76 13.91 -8.47
N GLU A 586 -2.90 14.47 -9.32
CA GLU A 586 -3.28 15.01 -10.63
C GLU A 586 -3.92 13.95 -11.53
N ILE A 587 -3.26 12.80 -11.68
CA ILE A 587 -3.71 11.70 -12.54
C ILE A 587 -5.03 11.11 -12.03
N THR A 588 -5.15 10.88 -10.71
CA THR A 588 -6.38 10.30 -10.14
C THR A 588 -7.55 11.26 -10.28
N THR A 589 -7.35 12.56 -10.01
CA THR A 589 -8.40 13.58 -10.15
C THR A 589 -8.91 13.61 -11.59
N MET A 590 -8.01 13.74 -12.56
CA MET A 590 -8.34 13.78 -13.98
C MET A 590 -9.08 12.51 -14.44
N ARG A 591 -8.63 11.33 -14.00
CA ARG A 591 -9.29 10.06 -14.34
C ARG A 591 -10.68 9.95 -13.72
N VAL A 592 -10.88 10.36 -12.47
CA VAL A 592 -12.23 10.36 -11.85
C VAL A 592 -13.16 11.32 -12.58
N GLU A 593 -12.69 12.52 -12.94
CA GLU A 593 -13.48 13.51 -13.66
C GLU A 593 -13.92 13.01 -15.05
N MET A 594 -13.05 12.29 -15.77
CA MET A 594 -13.31 11.86 -17.15
C MET A 594 -13.91 10.45 -17.28
N LEU A 595 -13.61 9.55 -16.35
CA LEU A 595 -13.93 8.11 -16.44
C LEU A 595 -14.81 7.62 -15.28
N GLY A 596 -15.12 8.47 -14.30
CA GLY A 596 -15.81 8.06 -13.08
C GLY A 596 -15.01 6.98 -12.35
N THR A 597 -15.58 5.77 -12.24
CA THR A 597 -14.93 4.63 -11.58
C THR A 597 -14.46 3.54 -12.56
N ALA A 598 -14.46 3.80 -13.87
CA ALA A 598 -14.13 2.82 -14.91
C ALA A 598 -12.63 2.70 -15.20
N PHE A 599 -11.81 2.69 -14.16
CA PHE A 599 -10.35 2.51 -14.23
C PHE A 599 -9.84 1.95 -12.90
N THR A 600 -8.56 1.54 -12.84
CA THR A 600 -7.92 1.15 -11.57
C THR A 600 -6.92 2.24 -11.14
N CYS A 601 -7.07 2.75 -9.92
CA CYS A 601 -6.29 3.92 -9.48
C CYS A 601 -4.77 3.69 -9.46
N GLN A 602 -4.32 2.54 -8.97
CA GLN A 602 -2.91 2.34 -8.64
C GLN A 602 -2.40 0.92 -8.90
N HIS A 603 -1.08 0.78 -9.07
CA HIS A 603 -0.28 -0.43 -8.82
C HIS A 603 1.02 -0.02 -8.10
N SER A 604 1.70 -0.94 -7.41
CA SER A 604 2.91 -0.57 -6.66
C SER A 604 4.18 -0.54 -7.51
N ASP A 605 4.26 -1.38 -8.54
CA ASP A 605 5.49 -1.68 -9.28
C ASP A 605 6.63 -2.14 -8.34
N ALA A 606 6.26 -2.77 -7.21
CA ALA A 606 7.21 -3.16 -6.17
C ALA A 606 8.23 -4.18 -6.71
N ARG A 607 9.51 -3.93 -6.45
CA ARG A 607 10.63 -4.86 -6.69
C ARG A 607 11.10 -5.53 -5.41
N VAL A 608 10.94 -4.84 -4.28
CA VAL A 608 11.24 -5.34 -2.95
C VAL A 608 9.92 -5.48 -2.19
N MET A 609 9.66 -6.65 -1.60
CA MET A 609 8.34 -7.01 -1.05
C MET A 609 7.81 -5.97 -0.06
N ASP A 610 8.67 -5.53 0.84
CA ASP A 610 8.48 -4.44 1.81
C ASP A 610 7.82 -3.17 1.25
N GLN A 611 8.03 -2.89 -0.05
CA GLN A 611 7.55 -1.67 -0.71
C GLN A 611 6.02 -1.63 -0.80
N LEU A 612 5.35 -2.80 -0.81
CA LEU A 612 3.88 -2.85 -0.82
C LEU A 612 3.28 -2.02 0.31
N VAL A 613 3.93 -2.01 1.49
CA VAL A 613 3.45 -1.29 2.67
C VAL A 613 3.34 0.21 2.42
N TYR A 614 4.44 0.87 2.01
CA TYR A 614 4.41 2.31 1.80
C TYR A 614 3.70 2.69 0.50
N LYS A 615 3.89 1.93 -0.60
CA LYS A 615 3.29 2.23 -1.90
C LYS A 615 1.77 2.31 -1.80
N TRP A 616 1.15 1.36 -1.09
CA TRP A 616 -0.30 1.33 -0.90
C TRP A 616 -0.78 2.33 0.15
N SER A 617 -0.12 2.46 1.29
CA SER A 617 -0.54 3.44 2.32
C SER A 617 -0.44 4.89 1.82
N HIS A 618 0.63 5.25 1.10
CA HIS A 618 0.79 6.58 0.51
C HIS A 618 -0.27 6.84 -0.57
N SER A 619 -0.44 5.90 -1.51
CA SER A 619 -1.42 6.05 -2.60
C SER A 619 -2.85 6.14 -2.08
N ARG A 620 -3.24 5.30 -1.11
CA ARG A 620 -4.56 5.36 -0.46
C ARG A 620 -4.83 6.75 0.13
N CYS A 621 -3.82 7.42 0.70
CA CYS A 621 -3.98 8.74 1.30
C CYS A 621 -4.39 9.78 0.26
N ILE A 622 -3.67 9.79 -0.86
CA ILE A 622 -3.92 10.72 -1.95
C ILE A 622 -5.25 10.41 -2.63
N ILE A 623 -5.54 9.13 -2.88
CA ILE A 623 -6.79 8.71 -3.51
C ILE A 623 -7.99 9.08 -2.62
N ALA A 624 -7.91 8.90 -1.29
CA ALA A 624 -8.97 9.31 -0.38
C ALA A 624 -9.22 10.83 -0.41
N GLN A 625 -8.16 11.64 -0.53
CA GLN A 625 -8.28 13.10 -0.71
C GLN A 625 -9.01 13.46 -1.99
N VAL A 626 -8.62 12.85 -3.12
CA VAL A 626 -9.30 13.08 -4.40
C VAL A 626 -10.77 12.68 -4.30
N LEU A 627 -11.07 11.47 -3.82
CA LEU A 627 -12.44 10.98 -3.74
C LEU A 627 -13.31 11.83 -2.80
N SER A 628 -12.78 12.27 -1.67
CA SER A 628 -13.52 13.13 -0.74
C SER A 628 -13.93 14.44 -1.41
N ALA A 629 -12.99 15.09 -2.10
CA ALA A 629 -13.25 16.31 -2.83
C ALA A 629 -14.28 16.11 -3.96
N GLU A 630 -14.19 15.01 -4.71
CA GLU A 630 -15.16 14.72 -5.79
C GLU A 630 -16.57 14.41 -5.25
N TYR A 631 -16.68 13.68 -4.13
CA TYR A 631 -17.99 13.45 -3.51
C TYR A 631 -18.57 14.71 -2.87
N GLU A 632 -17.75 15.61 -2.33
CA GLU A 632 -18.20 16.92 -1.84
C GLU A 632 -18.75 17.78 -2.99
N LYS A 633 -18.04 17.84 -4.13
CA LYS A 633 -18.54 18.52 -5.36
C LYS A 633 -19.89 17.93 -5.81
N LEU A 634 -20.02 16.61 -5.78
CA LEU A 634 -21.26 15.92 -6.13
C LEU A 634 -22.40 16.25 -5.15
N ALA A 635 -22.11 16.31 -3.84
CA ALA A 635 -23.05 16.71 -2.80
C ALA A 635 -23.52 18.16 -2.95
N VAL A 636 -22.60 19.09 -3.24
CA VAL A 636 -22.91 20.49 -3.53
C VAL A 636 -23.80 20.62 -4.78
N SER A 637 -23.61 19.76 -5.77
CA SER A 637 -24.44 19.70 -6.97
C SER A 637 -25.84 19.12 -6.71
N GLY A 638 -26.13 18.66 -5.49
CA GLY A 638 -27.44 18.17 -5.06
C GLY A 638 -27.54 16.66 -4.91
N TRP A 639 -26.48 15.90 -5.23
CA TRP A 639 -26.43 14.45 -5.05
C TRP A 639 -25.63 14.06 -3.81
N GLN A 640 -26.32 13.70 -2.73
CA GLN A 640 -25.65 13.25 -1.50
C GLN A 640 -25.42 11.72 -1.56
N PRO A 641 -24.17 11.25 -1.70
CA PRO A 641 -23.89 9.83 -1.76
C PRO A 641 -24.15 9.15 -0.41
N SER A 642 -24.62 7.91 -0.47
CA SER A 642 -24.64 7.01 0.68
C SER A 642 -23.27 6.37 0.90
N ARG A 643 -23.01 5.92 2.13
CA ARG A 643 -21.79 5.15 2.45
C ARG A 643 -21.66 3.87 1.60
N HIS A 644 -22.79 3.26 1.22
CA HIS A 644 -22.80 2.08 0.35
C HIS A 644 -22.31 2.39 -1.07
N GLU A 645 -22.72 3.53 -1.64
CA GLU A 645 -22.24 3.97 -2.95
C GLU A 645 -20.74 4.27 -2.91
N ILE A 646 -20.27 5.00 -1.89
CA ILE A 646 -18.85 5.26 -1.68
C ILE A 646 -18.06 3.95 -1.59
N ARG A 647 -18.53 2.97 -0.80
CA ARG A 647 -17.91 1.65 -0.68
C ARG A 647 -17.83 0.91 -2.02
N ARG A 648 -18.92 0.92 -2.79
CA ARG A 648 -18.99 0.29 -4.12
C ARG A 648 -17.95 0.91 -5.06
N ASP A 649 -17.87 2.23 -5.07
CA ASP A 649 -17.04 3.00 -5.98
C ASP A 649 -15.56 2.93 -5.59
N VAL A 650 -15.24 2.94 -4.29
CA VAL A 650 -13.91 2.60 -3.78
C VAL A 650 -13.51 1.18 -4.18
N ALA A 651 -14.37 0.18 -4.00
CA ALA A 651 -14.04 -1.18 -4.42
C ALA A 651 -13.75 -1.32 -5.92
N ARG A 652 -14.47 -0.56 -6.76
CA ARG A 652 -14.22 -0.44 -8.21
C ARG A 652 -12.81 0.06 -8.50
N LEU A 653 -12.44 1.19 -7.93
CA LEU A 653 -11.16 1.84 -8.15
C LEU A 653 -9.94 1.05 -7.63
N PHE A 654 -10.12 0.21 -6.61
CA PHE A 654 -9.08 -0.63 -6.00
C PHE A 654 -9.03 -2.08 -6.55
N GLY A 655 -9.69 -2.33 -7.69
CA GLY A 655 -9.50 -3.56 -8.46
C GLY A 655 -10.77 -4.25 -8.95
N ARG A 656 -11.96 -3.88 -8.45
CA ARG A 656 -13.20 -4.48 -8.99
C ARG A 656 -13.47 -4.03 -10.42
N SER A 657 -13.15 -2.80 -10.82
CA SER A 657 -13.29 -2.38 -12.23
C SER A 657 -12.36 -3.16 -13.16
N TYR A 658 -11.18 -3.54 -12.67
CA TYR A 658 -10.31 -4.46 -13.38
C TYR A 658 -10.96 -5.84 -13.53
N LYS A 659 -11.47 -6.44 -12.44
CA LYS A 659 -12.20 -7.72 -12.51
C LYS A 659 -13.40 -7.66 -13.47
N GLU A 660 -14.20 -6.60 -13.40
CA GLU A 660 -15.33 -6.35 -14.31
C GLU A 660 -14.90 -6.22 -15.79
N PHE A 661 -13.64 -5.83 -16.06
CA PHE A 661 -13.07 -5.79 -17.41
C PHE A 661 -12.47 -7.14 -17.84
N MET A 662 -12.04 -7.95 -16.88
CA MET A 662 -11.52 -9.31 -17.06
C MET A 662 -12.62 -10.37 -17.23
N ASP A 663 -13.85 -10.06 -16.83
CA ASP A 663 -15.07 -10.84 -17.09
C ASP A 663 -15.73 -10.42 -18.42
#